data_AF-A0A226DUC6-F1
#
_entry.id   AF-A0A226DUC6-F1
#
_cell.length_a   1.000
_cell.length_b   1.000
_cell.length_c   1.000
_cell.angle_alpha   90.00
_cell.angle_beta   90.00
_cell.angle_gamma   90.00
#
_symmetry.space_group_name_H-M   'P 1'
#
loop_
_entity.id
_entity.type
_entity.pdbx_description
1 polymer ?
#
loop_
_entity_poly.entity_id
_entity_poly.type
_entity_poly.pdbx_seq_one_letter_code
_entity_poly.pdbx_strand_id
1 'polypeptide(L)'
;MTSLMKTNPAPQRKPLCYICHTACPASTMKKLEGNHMNHFREIAEDQRMKRTPDGDRVEAIDPAVDRLCLSCYSAVSNLIENQKWPARVDVFIKREIFIPEGSRLCKDHMGEDGKLLSFLVQGLQGQRRTIKLSPIEIQRWFSVLRTNAIRNQAPDYNDENTIADNDFFTITSLSKDQFRNLYELCGPVQVSGHDRIVYKIDLIMFLCKLRQGIPDEFLKAIFHYSTRQAVSLAVNKVRESLMRAFVRTNLGPDSMTRQQFIHRHVSDFANQLYNPNPEKPQAILCIDGTYIEIATSSNFRIARQSYCMHKSYHLVKPIMIVAPDGYIFDVHGPYFSDSKNNDAKILIDELQRDIRGFGQWIQEGDIVIVDYGYRESIPTLQRLGIRAKIPNIVRGRATRDQLPTEEANNNRLITKSRWVVEARNGHLKSVFKFFAHRVESHNCVHLGDLVRIACALLNAFHLPITMPGYNADEAKEMLRIAAQPNHLMQRVHDERLETRAPTQWFPMTSDHLPAFPHLSLQYLRDLTFGKYQVKLAPAYVQDKNTRDGEYRFDLSRESPGLLRAQVYSRHTRAAKYQLWIQFHEVPFEEALAGEQLPHPLPNPIQGWYCQCKTGARTLGTCSHIASVLWFMGWARHQDKLQAPSHSLLGIIDDAAHRDAPELFDDADDN
;
A
#
# COMPACT_ATOMS: atom_id res chain seq x y z
N MET A 1 -67.01 44.26 -23.96
CA MET A 1 -67.89 44.83 -22.92
C MET A 1 -68.18 43.74 -21.89
N THR A 2 -67.42 43.67 -20.80
CA THR A 2 -67.96 43.20 -19.51
C THR A 2 -67.04 43.61 -18.36
N SER A 3 -67.61 44.55 -17.62
CA SER A 3 -67.35 45.04 -16.26
C SER A 3 -66.79 44.03 -15.23
N LEU A 4 -65.80 44.53 -14.47
CA LEU A 4 -65.62 44.47 -13.00
C LEU A 4 -65.88 43.18 -12.23
N MET A 5 -64.85 42.70 -11.52
CA MET A 5 -64.87 42.61 -10.05
C MET A 5 -63.49 42.91 -9.46
N LYS A 6 -63.47 43.85 -8.51
CA LYS A 6 -62.34 44.13 -7.61
C LYS A 6 -62.35 43.10 -6.47
N THR A 7 -61.22 42.47 -6.19
CA THR A 7 -60.87 41.95 -4.86
C THR A 7 -59.39 42.24 -4.57
N ASN A 8 -59.11 42.53 -3.30
CA ASN A 8 -57.92 43.20 -2.78
C ASN A 8 -56.55 42.64 -3.25
N PRO A 9 -55.55 43.49 -3.54
CA PRO A 9 -54.21 43.02 -3.84
C PRO A 9 -53.52 42.48 -2.58
N ALA A 10 -52.91 41.31 -2.75
CA ALA A 10 -51.97 40.66 -1.82
C ALA A 10 -50.91 41.64 -1.29
N PRO A 11 -50.33 41.39 -0.09
CA PRO A 11 -49.29 42.25 0.48
C PRO A 11 -48.12 42.35 -0.50
N GLN A 12 -47.91 43.55 -1.06
CA GLN A 12 -46.76 43.84 -1.90
C GLN A 12 -45.49 43.61 -1.07
N ARG A 13 -44.75 42.53 -1.37
CA ARG A 13 -43.41 42.33 -0.83
C ARG A 13 -42.56 43.53 -1.25
N LYS A 14 -42.26 44.41 -0.29
CA LYS A 14 -41.32 45.51 -0.49
C LYS A 14 -39.96 44.92 -0.87
N PRO A 15 -39.38 45.30 -2.03
CA PRO A 15 -38.11 44.75 -2.43
C PRO A 15 -36.99 45.22 -1.48
N LEU A 16 -36.04 44.33 -1.21
CA LEU A 16 -34.96 44.56 -0.25
C LEU A 16 -33.84 45.33 -0.93
N CYS A 17 -33.30 46.36 -0.26
CA CYS A 17 -32.11 47.05 -0.71
C CYS A 17 -30.91 46.08 -0.74
N TYR A 18 -30.21 45.97 -1.87
CA TYR A 18 -29.06 45.06 -2.01
C TYR A 18 -27.86 45.42 -1.11
N ILE A 19 -27.79 46.67 -0.64
CA ILE A 19 -26.67 47.19 0.16
C ILE A 19 -26.92 46.99 1.67
N CYS A 20 -28.14 47.21 2.15
CA CYS A 20 -28.46 47.18 3.58
C CYS A 20 -29.54 46.16 3.97
N HIS A 21 -30.04 45.37 3.00
CA HIS A 21 -31.05 44.32 3.18
C HIS A 21 -32.33 44.77 3.93
N THR A 22 -32.68 46.06 3.88
CA THR A 22 -33.89 46.61 4.48
C THR A 22 -34.98 46.80 3.41
N ALA A 23 -36.25 46.57 3.77
CA ALA A 23 -37.38 46.60 2.85
C ALA A 23 -37.91 48.02 2.62
N CYS A 24 -37.79 48.56 1.39
CA CYS A 24 -38.16 49.94 1.06
C CYS A 24 -39.12 50.06 -0.14
N PRO A 25 -39.85 51.18 -0.29
CA PRO A 25 -40.75 51.41 -1.43
C PRO A 25 -39.99 51.44 -2.76
N ALA A 26 -40.54 50.82 -3.80
CA ALA A 26 -39.91 50.77 -5.13
C ALA A 26 -39.70 52.17 -5.76
N SER A 27 -40.52 53.15 -5.39
CA SER A 27 -40.39 54.56 -5.84
C SER A 27 -39.12 55.26 -5.36
N THR A 28 -38.49 54.75 -4.29
CA THR A 28 -37.21 55.27 -3.76
C THR A 28 -35.99 54.49 -4.27
N MET A 29 -36.16 53.48 -5.12
CA MET A 29 -35.07 52.66 -5.63
C MET A 29 -34.76 52.98 -7.10
N LYS A 30 -33.50 53.35 -7.39
CA LYS A 30 -33.00 53.47 -8.76
C LYS A 30 -32.55 52.11 -9.29
N LYS A 31 -32.99 51.76 -10.50
CA LYS A 31 -32.57 50.54 -11.21
C LYS A 31 -31.17 50.75 -11.78
N LEU A 32 -30.24 49.84 -11.49
CA LEU A 32 -28.84 49.93 -11.89
C LEU A 32 -28.61 49.07 -13.15
N GLU A 33 -28.19 49.66 -14.27
CA GLU A 33 -27.77 48.94 -15.47
C GLU A 33 -26.32 49.34 -15.84
N GLY A 34 -25.43 48.35 -16.00
CA GLY A 34 -24.06 48.48 -16.56
C GLY A 34 -22.98 49.26 -15.77
N ASN A 35 -21.84 48.58 -15.48
CA ASN A 35 -20.56 49.09 -14.93
C ASN A 35 -20.62 50.07 -13.75
N HIS A 36 -21.13 49.55 -12.63
CA HIS A 36 -21.26 50.23 -11.34
C HIS A 36 -19.98 50.11 -10.50
N MET A 37 -18.91 50.84 -10.83
CA MET A 37 -17.86 51.17 -9.85
C MET A 37 -17.74 52.69 -9.66
N ASN A 38 -17.90 53.46 -10.74
CA ASN A 38 -17.94 54.92 -10.67
C ASN A 38 -19.19 55.43 -9.92
N HIS A 39 -20.31 54.73 -10.06
CA HIS A 39 -21.56 55.11 -9.39
C HIS A 39 -21.52 54.87 -7.87
N PHE A 40 -20.79 53.85 -7.38
CA PHE A 40 -20.54 53.70 -5.94
C PHE A 40 -19.63 54.79 -5.39
N ARG A 41 -18.72 55.32 -6.22
CA ARG A 41 -17.85 56.44 -5.86
C ARG A 41 -18.65 57.74 -5.73
N GLU A 42 -19.55 58.02 -6.67
CA GLU A 42 -20.46 59.17 -6.62
C GLU A 42 -21.43 59.08 -5.44
N ILE A 43 -22.03 57.92 -5.18
CA ILE A 43 -22.94 57.73 -4.03
C ILE A 43 -22.21 57.87 -2.70
N ALA A 44 -20.95 57.42 -2.61
CA ALA A 44 -20.12 57.58 -1.41
C ALA A 44 -19.54 58.99 -1.25
N GLU A 45 -19.47 59.79 -2.32
CA GLU A 45 -19.10 61.22 -2.29
C GLU A 45 -20.32 62.10 -1.95
N ASP A 46 -21.51 61.77 -2.48
CA ASP A 46 -22.78 62.48 -2.24
C ASP A 46 -23.32 62.29 -0.80
N GLN A 47 -23.20 61.07 -0.24
CA GLN A 47 -23.53 60.80 1.16
C GLN A 47 -22.63 61.51 2.19
N ARG A 48 -21.56 62.20 1.75
CA ARG A 48 -20.68 62.99 2.63
C ARG A 48 -21.08 64.47 2.75
N MET A 49 -22.07 64.97 2.00
CA MET A 49 -22.57 66.34 2.17
C MET A 49 -23.91 66.38 2.89
N LYS A 50 -23.90 66.38 4.24
CA LYS A 50 -25.06 66.86 4.99
C LYS A 50 -25.09 68.39 4.91
N ARG A 51 -26.03 68.95 4.14
CA ARG A 51 -26.39 70.38 4.21
C ARG A 51 -27.22 70.60 5.48
N THR A 52 -26.80 71.51 6.34
CA THR A 52 -27.76 72.19 7.25
C THR A 52 -28.45 73.33 6.49
N PRO A 53 -29.67 73.74 6.90
CA PRO A 53 -30.46 74.73 6.17
C PRO A 53 -29.83 76.12 6.10
N ASP A 54 -28.94 76.48 7.04
CA ASP A 54 -28.30 77.79 7.09
C ASP A 54 -26.79 77.64 6.86
N GLY A 55 -26.31 78.27 5.79
CA GLY A 55 -25.04 77.98 5.14
C GLY A 55 -23.80 78.65 5.74
N ASP A 56 -23.38 78.21 6.92
CA ASP A 56 -22.02 78.49 7.41
C ASP A 56 -21.15 77.23 7.48
N ARG A 57 -19.90 77.38 7.01
CA ARG A 57 -18.87 76.34 6.90
C ARG A 57 -18.44 75.85 8.30
N VAL A 58 -18.34 74.54 8.47
CA VAL A 58 -17.59 73.93 9.57
C VAL A 58 -16.62 72.84 9.08
N GLU A 59 -15.39 73.06 9.53
CA GLU A 59 -14.15 72.29 9.67
C GLU A 59 -14.05 70.79 9.31
N ALA A 60 -12.92 70.51 8.66
CA ALA A 60 -12.08 69.30 8.62
C ALA A 60 -12.70 67.92 8.86
N ILE A 61 -12.67 67.09 7.81
CA ILE A 61 -12.87 65.63 7.90
C ILE A 61 -11.70 65.03 8.71
N ASP A 62 -12.06 64.31 9.79
CA ASP A 62 -11.25 63.48 10.67
C ASP A 62 -10.24 62.57 9.90
N PRO A 63 -8.97 62.44 10.34
CA PRO A 63 -7.98 61.50 9.76
C PRO A 63 -8.37 60.00 9.80
N ALA A 64 -9.51 59.62 10.36
CA ALA A 64 -9.98 58.23 10.43
C ALA A 64 -10.47 57.60 9.09
N VAL A 65 -10.31 58.27 7.94
CA VAL A 65 -10.78 57.81 6.62
C VAL A 65 -9.89 56.69 6.00
N ASP A 66 -8.75 56.35 6.59
CA ASP A 66 -7.82 55.30 6.08
C ASP A 66 -8.12 53.85 6.55
N ARG A 67 -9.34 53.56 7.05
CA ARG A 67 -9.70 52.25 7.65
C ARG A 67 -10.56 51.34 6.75
N LEU A 68 -10.43 51.43 5.43
CA LEU A 68 -11.23 50.64 4.48
C LEU A 68 -10.45 49.45 3.89
N CYS A 69 -11.14 48.32 3.68
CA CYS A 69 -10.58 47.13 3.02
C CYS A 69 -10.33 47.39 1.52
N LEU A 70 -9.17 46.99 0.99
CA LEU A 70 -8.79 47.14 -0.43
C LEU A 70 -9.76 46.45 -1.41
N SER A 71 -10.46 45.40 -0.96
CA SER A 71 -11.35 44.61 -1.84
C SER A 71 -12.83 45.00 -1.73
N CYS A 72 -13.36 45.19 -0.52
CA CYS A 72 -14.80 45.45 -0.31
C CYS A 72 -15.11 46.88 0.16
N TYR A 73 -14.09 47.71 0.42
CA TYR A 73 -14.23 49.10 0.86
C TYR A 73 -15.12 49.30 2.12
N SER A 74 -15.34 48.24 2.90
CA SER A 74 -16.06 48.31 4.18
C SER A 74 -15.15 48.85 5.29
N ALA A 75 -15.73 49.56 6.26
CA ALA A 75 -15.04 49.96 7.49
C ALA A 75 -14.69 48.72 8.32
N VAL A 76 -13.40 48.51 8.61
CA VAL A 76 -12.92 47.21 9.12
C VAL A 76 -12.60 47.31 10.62
N SER A 77 -13.36 46.63 11.48
CA SER A 77 -13.10 46.53 12.93
C SER A 77 -12.05 45.48 13.29
N ASN A 78 -11.77 44.52 12.41
CA ASN A 78 -10.85 43.40 12.64
C ASN A 78 -9.65 43.44 11.66
N LEU A 79 -8.73 44.38 11.86
CA LEU A 79 -7.57 44.54 10.99
C LEU A 79 -6.46 43.52 11.28
N ILE A 80 -5.80 43.07 10.21
CA ILE A 80 -4.37 42.72 10.22
C ILE A 80 -3.67 43.92 9.58
N GLU A 81 -2.96 44.70 10.39
CA GLU A 81 -2.05 45.72 9.86
C GLU A 81 -0.87 45.05 9.17
N ASN A 82 -0.52 45.57 7.99
CA ASN A 82 0.48 45.07 7.06
C ASN A 82 0.00 43.87 6.24
N GLN A 83 -0.37 44.11 4.96
CA GLN A 83 -0.40 43.00 4.01
C GLN A 83 0.96 42.29 4.07
N LYS A 84 0.94 41.03 4.52
CA LYS A 84 2.14 40.20 4.52
C LYS A 84 2.63 40.13 3.07
N TRP A 85 3.94 40.23 2.90
CA TRP A 85 4.63 40.17 1.61
C TRP A 85 4.12 39.09 0.63
N PRO A 86 3.67 37.88 1.06
CA PRO A 86 3.08 36.89 0.16
C PRO A 86 1.90 37.38 -0.69
N ALA A 87 0.97 38.16 -0.14
CA ALA A 87 -0.20 38.66 -0.88
C ALA A 87 0.19 39.71 -1.93
N ARG A 88 1.03 40.68 -1.55
CA ARG A 88 1.50 41.77 -2.42
C ARG A 88 2.27 41.20 -3.62
N VAL A 89 3.14 40.23 -3.37
CA VAL A 89 3.98 39.61 -4.39
C VAL A 89 3.18 38.67 -5.29
N ASP A 90 2.21 37.93 -4.75
CA ASP A 90 1.34 37.07 -5.56
C ASP A 90 0.49 37.87 -6.56
N VAL A 91 -0.08 39.02 -6.13
CA VAL A 91 -0.80 39.94 -7.02
C VAL A 91 0.12 40.54 -8.08
N PHE A 92 1.33 40.95 -7.69
CA PHE A 92 2.31 41.48 -8.64
C PHE A 92 2.69 40.43 -9.70
N ILE A 93 3.01 39.20 -9.29
CA ILE A 93 3.39 38.11 -10.21
C ILE A 93 2.24 37.75 -11.17
N LYS A 94 1.00 37.72 -10.69
CA LYS A 94 -0.16 37.28 -11.49
C LYS A 94 -0.80 38.38 -12.35
N ARG A 95 -0.70 39.64 -11.95
CA ARG A 95 -1.48 40.75 -12.53
C ARG A 95 -0.66 41.99 -12.86
N GLU A 96 0.64 41.99 -12.56
CA GLU A 96 1.52 43.16 -12.72
C GLU A 96 1.04 44.38 -11.91
N ILE A 97 0.26 44.15 -10.85
CA ILE A 97 -0.29 45.21 -9.99
C ILE A 97 0.54 45.31 -8.72
N PHE A 98 1.01 46.52 -8.44
CA PHE A 98 1.71 46.83 -7.20
C PHE A 98 0.75 47.27 -6.09
N ILE A 99 0.79 46.57 -4.96
CA ILE A 99 0.04 46.98 -3.76
C ILE A 99 0.99 47.78 -2.84
N PRO A 100 0.69 49.06 -2.53
CA PRO A 100 1.55 49.91 -1.70
C PRO A 100 1.59 49.47 -0.23
N GLU A 101 2.64 49.86 0.48
CA GLU A 101 2.77 49.61 1.92
C GLU A 101 1.68 50.38 2.68
N GLY A 102 1.12 49.79 3.74
CA GLY A 102 -0.05 50.33 4.44
C GLY A 102 -1.42 49.96 3.87
N SER A 103 -1.49 49.26 2.72
CA SER A 103 -2.75 48.71 2.21
C SER A 103 -3.38 47.73 3.21
N ARG A 104 -4.69 47.86 3.47
CA ARG A 104 -5.43 47.05 4.45
C ARG A 104 -6.35 46.04 3.76
N LEU A 105 -6.44 44.82 4.30
CA LEU A 105 -7.35 43.76 3.82
C LEU A 105 -8.08 43.13 5.03
N CYS A 106 -9.37 42.82 4.89
CA CYS A 106 -10.07 42.05 5.91
C CYS A 106 -9.75 40.55 5.80
N LYS A 107 -9.95 39.81 6.90
CA LYS A 107 -9.66 38.37 6.98
C LYS A 107 -10.48 37.53 5.99
N ASP A 108 -11.70 37.97 5.67
CA ASP A 108 -12.63 37.26 4.78
C ASP A 108 -12.16 37.20 3.31
N HIS A 109 -11.17 38.01 2.93
CA HIS A 109 -10.60 38.05 1.57
C HIS A 109 -9.21 37.43 1.45
N MET A 110 -8.75 36.77 2.52
CA MET A 110 -7.44 36.13 2.59
C MET A 110 -7.59 34.63 2.76
N GLY A 111 -6.87 33.86 1.96
CA GLY A 111 -6.75 32.42 2.12
C GLY A 111 -5.85 32.05 3.30
N GLU A 112 -5.90 30.78 3.70
CA GLU A 112 -5.07 30.24 4.78
C GLU A 112 -3.56 30.37 4.50
N ASP A 113 -3.16 30.45 3.23
CA ASP A 113 -1.78 30.66 2.77
C ASP A 113 -1.31 32.13 2.88
N GLY A 114 -2.16 33.02 3.41
CA GLY A 114 -1.87 34.44 3.56
C GLY A 114 -1.89 35.22 2.24
N LYS A 115 -2.48 34.67 1.17
CA LYS A 115 -2.68 35.33 -0.12
C LYS A 115 -4.13 35.77 -0.30
N LEU A 116 -4.36 36.65 -1.27
CA LEU A 116 -5.71 37.02 -1.68
C LEU A 116 -6.42 35.83 -2.35
N LEU A 117 -7.71 35.67 -2.07
CA LEU A 117 -8.53 34.66 -2.74
C LEU A 117 -8.47 34.85 -4.27
N SER A 118 -8.31 33.76 -5.01
CA SER A 118 -7.95 33.78 -6.43
C SER A 118 -8.94 34.56 -7.32
N PHE A 119 -10.24 34.46 -7.03
CA PHE A 119 -11.28 35.19 -7.77
C PHE A 119 -11.21 36.72 -7.57
N LEU A 120 -10.71 37.18 -6.41
CA LEU A 120 -10.51 38.61 -6.14
C LEU A 120 -9.32 39.15 -6.93
N VAL A 121 -8.24 38.38 -7.03
CA VAL A 121 -7.03 38.76 -7.78
C VAL A 121 -7.35 39.01 -9.26
N GLN A 122 -8.27 38.24 -9.85
CA GLN A 122 -8.70 38.41 -11.25
C GLN A 122 -9.45 39.73 -11.48
N GLY A 123 -10.16 40.23 -10.48
CA GLY A 123 -10.94 41.48 -10.55
C GLY A 123 -10.15 42.75 -10.26
N LEU A 124 -8.90 42.66 -9.78
CA LEU A 124 -8.09 43.82 -9.43
C LEU A 124 -7.71 44.63 -10.69
N GLN A 125 -7.82 45.96 -10.56
CA GLN A 125 -7.44 46.94 -11.58
C GLN A 125 -6.44 47.95 -11.00
N GLY A 126 -5.37 48.22 -11.74
CA GLY A 126 -4.41 49.25 -11.38
C GLY A 126 -4.98 50.65 -11.62
N GLN A 127 -5.05 51.48 -10.57
CA GLN A 127 -5.56 52.85 -10.67
C GLN A 127 -4.52 53.86 -11.19
N ARG A 128 -3.23 53.52 -11.14
CA ARG A 128 -2.11 54.39 -11.52
C ARG A 128 -1.13 53.62 -12.40
N ARG A 129 -0.57 54.30 -13.40
CA ARG A 129 0.44 53.75 -14.32
C ARG A 129 1.88 53.87 -13.81
N THR A 130 2.11 54.73 -12.81
CA THR A 130 3.43 54.96 -12.21
C THR A 130 3.33 54.91 -10.68
N ILE A 131 4.37 54.37 -10.07
CA ILE A 131 4.53 54.27 -8.60
C ILE A 131 5.91 54.81 -8.22
N LYS A 132 6.01 55.47 -7.07
CA LYS A 132 7.28 55.87 -6.47
C LYS A 132 7.59 54.91 -5.33
N LEU A 133 8.75 54.26 -5.38
CA LEU A 133 9.21 53.34 -4.34
C LEU A 133 10.44 53.92 -3.66
N SER A 134 10.49 53.82 -2.33
CA SER A 134 11.70 54.15 -1.58
C SER A 134 12.82 53.12 -1.85
N PRO A 135 14.10 53.47 -1.65
CA PRO A 135 15.21 52.51 -1.76
C PRO A 135 15.02 51.26 -0.90
N ILE A 136 14.44 51.41 0.30
CA ILE A 136 14.16 50.31 1.23
C ILE A 136 13.06 49.39 0.68
N GLU A 137 11.99 49.95 0.11
CA GLU A 137 10.93 49.15 -0.51
C GLU A 137 11.46 48.38 -1.73
N ILE A 138 12.28 49.01 -2.57
CA ILE A 138 12.91 48.36 -3.72
C ILE A 138 13.73 47.15 -3.27
N GLN A 139 14.58 47.32 -2.25
CA GLN A 139 15.39 46.23 -1.70
C GLN A 139 14.51 45.08 -1.15
N ARG A 140 13.43 45.41 -0.44
CA ARG A 140 12.49 44.40 0.10
C ARG A 140 11.76 43.66 -1.03
N TRP A 141 11.28 44.36 -2.06
CA TRP A 141 10.63 43.74 -3.22
C TRP A 141 11.57 42.77 -3.93
N PHE A 142 12.81 43.16 -4.22
CA PHE A 142 13.78 42.25 -4.81
C PHE A 142 14.09 41.06 -3.90
N SER A 143 14.23 41.26 -2.59
CA SER A 143 14.47 40.16 -1.66
C SER A 143 13.32 39.15 -1.62
N VAL A 144 12.07 39.61 -1.62
CA VAL A 144 10.91 38.71 -1.58
C VAL A 144 10.65 38.07 -2.93
N LEU A 145 10.80 38.82 -4.04
CA LEU A 145 10.71 38.24 -5.39
C LEU A 145 11.80 37.19 -5.61
N ARG A 146 13.03 37.44 -5.16
CA ARG A 146 14.11 36.45 -5.20
C ARG A 146 13.75 35.22 -4.36
N THR A 147 13.26 35.41 -3.13
CA THR A 147 12.83 34.29 -2.27
C THR A 147 11.70 33.49 -2.90
N ASN A 148 10.72 34.17 -3.52
CA ASN A 148 9.61 33.54 -4.21
C ASN A 148 10.09 32.80 -5.47
N ALA A 149 11.01 33.38 -6.25
CA ALA A 149 11.62 32.75 -7.41
C ALA A 149 12.40 31.50 -7.00
N ILE A 150 13.21 31.55 -5.93
CA ILE A 150 13.92 30.38 -5.40
C ILE A 150 12.93 29.30 -4.95
N ARG A 151 11.85 29.67 -4.24
CA ARG A 151 10.83 28.72 -3.77
C ARG A 151 10.03 28.06 -4.90
N ASN A 152 9.84 28.77 -6.02
CA ASN A 152 9.08 28.29 -7.17
C ASN A 152 9.99 27.84 -8.32
N GLN A 153 11.31 27.81 -8.11
CA GLN A 153 12.24 27.27 -9.08
C GLN A 153 12.04 25.76 -9.13
N ALA A 154 11.70 25.24 -10.31
CA ALA A 154 11.70 23.80 -10.51
C ALA A 154 13.11 23.27 -10.22
N PRO A 155 13.25 22.11 -9.55
CA PRO A 155 14.55 21.49 -9.35
C PRO A 155 15.28 21.34 -10.68
N ASP A 156 16.57 21.63 -10.70
CA ASP A 156 17.38 21.25 -11.85
C ASP A 156 17.66 19.76 -11.74
N TYR A 157 16.87 18.96 -12.44
CA TYR A 157 17.03 17.51 -12.45
C TYR A 157 18.35 17.04 -13.11
N ASN A 158 19.19 17.93 -13.62
CA ASN A 158 20.58 17.62 -13.99
C ASN A 158 21.57 17.78 -12.84
N ASP A 159 21.16 18.38 -11.71
CA ASP A 159 21.93 18.43 -10.48
C ASP A 159 21.09 17.90 -9.32
N GLU A 160 21.36 16.65 -8.91
CA GLU A 160 20.65 15.99 -7.82
C GLU A 160 20.71 16.77 -6.49
N ASN A 161 21.69 17.67 -6.31
CA ASN A 161 21.82 18.47 -5.10
C ASN A 161 20.73 19.54 -4.96
N THR A 162 20.04 19.87 -6.06
CA THR A 162 18.89 20.80 -6.05
C THR A 162 17.61 20.18 -5.48
N ILE A 163 17.60 18.86 -5.28
CA ILE A 163 16.47 18.10 -4.72
C ILE A 163 16.81 17.72 -3.27
N ALA A 164 15.90 17.94 -2.33
CA ALA A 164 16.11 17.52 -0.94
C ALA A 164 16.24 16.00 -0.83
N ASP A 165 17.05 15.48 0.10
CA ASP A 165 17.37 14.05 0.18
C ASP A 165 16.13 13.15 0.33
N ASN A 166 15.17 13.57 1.17
CA ASN A 166 13.92 12.83 1.37
C ASN A 166 13.05 12.80 0.10
N ASP A 167 13.00 13.90 -0.64
CA ASP A 167 12.26 14.00 -1.90
C ASP A 167 12.95 13.17 -2.99
N PHE A 168 14.28 13.25 -3.06
CA PHE A 168 15.09 12.46 -3.98
C PHE A 168 14.89 10.96 -3.74
N PHE A 169 14.92 10.52 -2.48
CA PHE A 169 14.64 9.14 -2.11
C PHE A 169 13.19 8.75 -2.43
N THR A 170 12.23 9.65 -2.23
CA THR A 170 10.82 9.40 -2.59
C THR A 170 10.64 9.21 -4.10
N ILE A 171 11.35 10.00 -4.91
CA ILE A 171 11.31 9.94 -6.36
C ILE A 171 12.02 8.68 -6.88
N THR A 172 13.22 8.37 -6.37
CA THR A 172 14.11 7.38 -6.99
C THR A 172 14.21 6.04 -6.24
N SER A 173 13.81 5.99 -4.97
CA SER A 173 14.10 4.95 -3.98
C SER A 173 15.60 4.76 -3.65
N LEU A 174 16.45 5.69 -4.04
CA LEU A 174 17.90 5.66 -3.81
C LEU A 174 18.36 6.89 -3.02
N SER A 175 19.41 6.71 -2.23
CA SER A 175 20.20 7.85 -1.74
C SER A 175 20.96 8.50 -2.90
N LYS A 176 21.41 9.74 -2.73
CA LYS A 176 22.20 10.45 -3.75
C LYS A 176 23.51 9.73 -4.06
N ASP A 177 24.15 9.10 -3.08
CA ASP A 177 25.40 8.35 -3.30
C ASP A 177 25.15 7.07 -4.09
N GLN A 178 24.09 6.31 -3.77
CA GLN A 178 23.68 5.15 -4.57
C GLN A 178 23.33 5.55 -6.01
N PHE A 179 22.65 6.70 -6.19
CA PHE A 179 22.36 7.24 -7.51
C PHE A 179 23.62 7.60 -8.29
N ARG A 180 24.61 8.25 -7.67
CA ARG A 180 25.89 8.59 -8.31
C ARG A 180 26.62 7.33 -8.76
N ASN A 181 26.72 6.33 -7.89
CA ASN A 181 27.32 5.03 -8.22
C ASN A 181 26.61 4.36 -9.41
N LEU A 182 25.28 4.43 -9.46
CA LEU A 182 24.50 3.91 -10.59
C LEU A 182 24.74 4.72 -11.87
N TYR A 183 24.80 6.04 -11.75
CA TYR A 183 25.01 6.95 -12.88
C TYR A 183 26.41 6.81 -13.50
N GLU A 184 27.44 6.55 -12.71
CA GLU A 184 28.80 6.29 -13.19
C GLU A 184 28.88 5.04 -14.10
N LEU A 185 27.98 4.08 -13.91
CA LEU A 185 27.86 2.90 -14.78
C LEU A 185 27.10 3.20 -16.08
N CYS A 186 26.43 4.35 -16.19
CA CYS A 186 25.73 4.71 -17.40
C CYS A 186 26.72 5.16 -18.48
N GLY A 187 26.71 4.47 -19.61
CA GLY A 187 27.57 4.75 -20.76
C GLY A 187 26.78 5.26 -21.98
N PRO A 188 27.48 5.72 -23.03
CA PRO A 188 26.86 5.99 -24.32
C PRO A 188 26.18 4.74 -24.89
N VAL A 189 25.03 4.95 -25.53
CA VAL A 189 24.20 3.89 -26.10
C VAL A 189 23.78 4.23 -27.53
N GLN A 190 23.64 3.20 -28.35
CA GLN A 190 23.11 3.30 -29.70
C GLN A 190 21.59 3.17 -29.65
N VAL A 191 20.87 4.28 -29.84
CA VAL A 191 19.40 4.29 -29.86
C VAL A 191 18.91 4.85 -31.19
N SER A 192 18.26 3.98 -31.97
CA SER A 192 17.82 4.25 -33.34
C SER A 192 18.98 4.60 -34.29
N GLY A 193 20.14 3.94 -34.13
CA GLY A 193 21.31 4.13 -34.99
C GLY A 193 22.13 5.40 -34.71
N HIS A 194 21.87 6.07 -33.59
CA HIS A 194 22.62 7.25 -33.16
C HIS A 194 23.23 7.02 -31.77
N ASP A 195 24.46 7.49 -31.57
CA ASP A 195 25.08 7.58 -30.25
C ASP A 195 24.34 8.60 -29.39
N ARG A 196 23.92 8.16 -28.21
CA ARG A 196 23.22 8.99 -27.24
C ARG A 196 23.82 8.82 -25.86
N ILE A 197 23.84 9.94 -25.13
CA ILE A 197 24.34 10.02 -23.76
C ILE A 197 23.15 10.00 -22.80
N VAL A 198 23.34 9.36 -21.65
CA VAL A 198 22.40 9.36 -20.53
C VAL A 198 22.70 10.57 -19.63
N TYR A 199 21.74 11.48 -19.50
CA TYR A 199 21.84 12.59 -18.55
C TYR A 199 21.27 12.21 -17.19
N LYS A 200 21.65 12.92 -16.13
CA LYS A 200 21.13 12.70 -14.76
C LYS A 200 19.60 12.80 -14.72
N ILE A 201 19.02 13.78 -15.44
CA ILE A 201 17.56 13.91 -15.56
C ILE A 201 16.90 12.66 -16.16
N ASP A 202 17.54 12.02 -17.16
CA ASP A 202 17.02 10.81 -17.79
C ASP A 202 16.96 9.67 -16.76
N LEU A 203 18.02 9.50 -15.96
CA LEU A 203 18.09 8.45 -14.95
C LEU A 203 17.12 8.71 -13.79
N ILE A 204 17.04 9.94 -13.28
CA ILE A 204 16.07 10.30 -12.22
C ILE A 204 14.64 10.07 -12.70
N MET A 205 14.31 10.50 -13.92
CA MET A 205 13.00 10.29 -14.52
C MET A 205 12.69 8.79 -14.69
N PHE A 206 13.65 8.01 -15.18
CA PHE A 206 13.49 6.56 -15.33
C PHE A 206 13.24 5.85 -13.99
N LEU A 207 14.00 6.21 -12.96
CA LEU A 207 13.81 5.68 -11.61
C LEU A 207 12.45 6.12 -11.03
N CYS A 208 12.03 7.36 -11.27
CA CYS A 208 10.70 7.86 -10.92
C CYS A 208 9.59 7.05 -11.58
N LYS A 209 9.72 6.76 -12.88
CA LYS A 209 8.77 5.94 -13.63
C LYS A 209 8.62 4.56 -12.99
N LEU A 210 9.73 3.88 -12.68
CA LEU A 210 9.68 2.56 -12.04
C LEU A 210 9.11 2.63 -10.62
N ARG A 211 9.59 3.58 -9.82
CA ARG A 211 9.22 3.77 -8.41
C ARG A 211 7.74 4.08 -8.25
N GLN A 212 7.23 5.03 -9.02
CA GLN A 212 5.89 5.58 -8.85
C GLN A 212 4.85 5.02 -9.83
N GLY A 213 5.28 4.41 -10.95
CA GLY A 213 4.36 3.90 -11.97
C GLY A 213 3.61 5.01 -12.73
N ILE A 214 4.22 6.19 -12.86
CA ILE A 214 3.59 7.38 -13.45
C ILE A 214 3.56 7.29 -14.99
N PRO A 215 2.45 7.66 -15.66
CA PRO A 215 2.37 7.70 -17.13
C PRO A 215 3.32 8.73 -17.76
N ASP A 216 3.75 8.48 -19.00
CA ASP A 216 4.73 9.32 -19.72
C ASP A 216 4.31 10.79 -19.87
N GLU A 217 3.00 11.08 -20.01
CA GLU A 217 2.49 12.46 -20.09
C GLU A 217 2.72 13.24 -18.80
N PHE A 218 2.61 12.59 -17.64
CA PHE A 218 2.89 13.21 -16.37
C PHE A 218 4.40 13.37 -16.15
N LEU A 219 5.20 12.38 -16.54
CA LEU A 219 6.66 12.49 -16.49
C LEU A 219 7.16 13.64 -17.37
N LYS A 220 6.57 13.83 -18.55
CA LYS A 220 6.84 14.98 -19.42
C LYS A 220 6.62 16.30 -18.69
N ALA A 221 5.49 16.43 -17.99
CA ALA A 221 5.13 17.64 -17.26
C ALA A 221 6.05 17.88 -16.04
N ILE A 222 6.35 16.84 -15.26
CA ILE A 222 7.15 16.92 -14.02
C ILE A 222 8.62 17.24 -14.32
N PHE A 223 9.20 16.58 -15.33
CA PHE A 223 10.61 16.70 -15.69
C PHE A 223 10.85 17.67 -16.86
N HIS A 224 9.82 18.42 -17.27
CA HIS A 224 9.90 19.45 -18.31
C HIS A 224 10.48 18.96 -19.65
N TYR A 225 10.21 17.71 -20.03
CA TYR A 225 10.53 17.23 -21.38
C TYR A 225 9.64 17.93 -22.41
N SER A 226 10.20 18.26 -23.57
CA SER A 226 9.48 18.96 -24.65
C SER A 226 8.30 18.16 -25.21
N THR A 227 8.43 16.83 -25.24
CA THR A 227 7.43 15.91 -25.81
C THR A 227 7.38 14.59 -25.04
N ARG A 228 6.28 13.85 -25.20
CA ARG A 228 6.16 12.48 -24.69
C ARG A 228 7.21 11.54 -25.33
N GLN A 229 7.50 11.75 -26.61
CA GLN A 229 8.50 10.98 -27.36
C GLN A 229 9.90 11.16 -26.77
N ALA A 230 10.22 12.36 -26.25
CA ALA A 230 11.47 12.61 -25.55
C ALA A 230 11.56 11.80 -24.24
N VAL A 231 10.46 11.62 -23.51
CA VAL A 231 10.39 10.73 -22.35
C VAL A 231 10.63 9.27 -22.75
N SER A 232 9.94 8.77 -23.78
CA SER A 232 10.15 7.40 -24.24
C SER A 232 11.58 7.16 -24.74
N LEU A 233 12.20 8.16 -25.38
CA LEU A 233 13.60 8.12 -25.76
C LEU A 233 14.53 8.07 -24.53
N ALA A 234 14.26 8.88 -23.50
CA ALA A 234 14.99 8.87 -22.24
C ALA A 234 14.93 7.50 -21.56
N VAL A 235 13.73 6.90 -21.49
CA VAL A 235 13.54 5.53 -20.97
C VAL A 235 14.40 4.52 -21.72
N ASN A 236 14.40 4.58 -23.07
CA ASN A 236 15.17 3.64 -23.88
C ASN A 236 16.69 3.81 -23.72
N LYS A 237 17.20 5.05 -23.65
CA LYS A 237 18.62 5.29 -23.43
C LYS A 237 19.09 4.70 -22.10
N VAL A 238 18.36 5.00 -21.02
CA VAL A 238 18.67 4.50 -19.67
C VAL A 238 18.56 2.98 -19.62
N ARG A 239 17.49 2.40 -20.18
CA ARG A 239 17.28 0.95 -20.24
C ARG A 239 18.47 0.23 -20.89
N GLU A 240 18.84 0.61 -22.10
CA GLU A 240 19.95 -0.01 -22.83
C GLU A 240 21.27 0.10 -22.05
N SER A 241 21.52 1.28 -21.47
CA SER A 241 22.74 1.53 -20.72
C SER A 241 22.83 0.65 -19.48
N LEU A 242 21.76 0.58 -18.68
CA LEU A 242 21.71 -0.22 -17.47
C LEU A 242 21.73 -1.73 -17.77
N MET A 243 21.04 -2.18 -18.82
CA MET A 243 21.08 -3.59 -19.24
C MET A 243 22.50 -4.04 -19.59
N ARG A 244 23.29 -3.18 -20.23
CA ARG A 244 24.66 -3.48 -20.65
C ARG A 244 25.65 -3.49 -19.48
N ALA A 245 25.62 -2.46 -18.63
CA ALA A 245 26.67 -2.22 -17.63
C ALA A 245 26.29 -2.63 -16.21
N PHE A 246 25.03 -2.45 -15.83
CA PHE A 246 24.58 -2.63 -14.44
C PHE A 246 23.92 -3.98 -14.19
N VAL A 247 23.04 -4.44 -15.09
CA VAL A 247 22.31 -5.71 -14.89
C VAL A 247 23.26 -6.90 -14.90
N ARG A 248 24.23 -6.94 -15.83
CA ARG A 248 25.21 -8.05 -15.93
C ARG A 248 26.04 -8.27 -14.67
N THR A 249 26.29 -7.20 -13.91
CA THR A 249 27.11 -7.25 -12.68
C THR A 249 26.30 -7.52 -11.42
N ASN A 250 24.96 -7.49 -11.50
CA ASN A 250 24.07 -7.59 -10.34
C ASN A 250 22.96 -8.66 -10.49
N LEU A 251 22.87 -9.32 -11.65
CA LEU A 251 21.84 -10.31 -11.95
C LEU A 251 22.33 -11.31 -13.02
N GLY A 252 21.99 -12.58 -12.82
CA GLY A 252 22.27 -13.67 -13.74
C GLY A 252 23.58 -14.42 -13.44
N PRO A 253 23.86 -15.50 -14.17
CA PRO A 253 25.02 -16.38 -13.92
C PRO A 253 26.38 -15.68 -14.00
N ASP A 254 26.49 -14.63 -14.83
CA ASP A 254 27.74 -13.87 -14.99
C ASP A 254 28.02 -12.91 -13.81
N SER A 255 27.03 -12.63 -12.97
CA SER A 255 27.16 -11.64 -11.88
C SER A 255 28.03 -12.13 -10.72
N MET A 256 28.14 -13.43 -10.52
CA MET A 256 28.99 -14.03 -9.49
C MET A 256 29.34 -15.48 -9.77
N THR A 257 30.48 -15.92 -9.23
CA THR A 257 30.84 -17.34 -9.27
C THR A 257 29.90 -18.18 -8.41
N ARG A 258 29.75 -19.47 -8.74
CA ARG A 258 28.93 -20.40 -7.96
C ARG A 258 29.38 -20.54 -6.50
N GLN A 259 30.71 -20.53 -6.25
CA GLN A 259 31.24 -20.57 -4.89
C GLN A 259 30.89 -19.31 -4.09
N GLN A 260 30.98 -18.13 -4.71
CA GLN A 260 30.54 -16.88 -4.08
C GLN A 260 29.04 -16.90 -3.79
N PHE A 261 28.21 -17.42 -4.70
CA PHE A 261 26.78 -17.58 -4.47
C PHE A 261 26.48 -18.42 -3.23
N ILE A 262 27.07 -19.61 -3.16
CA ILE A 262 26.88 -20.52 -2.02
C ILE A 262 27.34 -19.88 -0.73
N HIS A 263 28.55 -19.31 -0.72
CA HIS A 263 29.11 -18.72 0.49
C HIS A 263 28.32 -17.50 0.99
N ARG A 264 27.79 -16.66 0.10
CA ARG A 264 27.14 -15.40 0.46
C ARG A 264 25.64 -15.52 0.69
N HIS A 265 24.96 -16.41 -0.04
CA HIS A 265 23.49 -16.36 -0.15
C HIS A 265 22.78 -17.64 0.28
N VAL A 266 23.50 -18.76 0.43
CA VAL A 266 22.94 -19.97 1.05
C VAL A 266 23.10 -19.85 2.56
N SER A 267 21.99 -19.56 3.25
CA SER A 267 22.00 -19.44 4.71
C SER A 267 22.21 -20.79 5.40
N ASP A 268 22.87 -20.77 6.56
CA ASP A 268 23.08 -21.96 7.39
C ASP A 268 21.77 -22.67 7.73
N PHE A 269 20.71 -21.90 7.98
CA PHE A 269 19.37 -22.42 8.21
C PHE A 269 18.87 -23.24 7.02
N ALA A 270 18.93 -22.71 5.80
CA ALA A 270 18.44 -23.42 4.62
C ALA A 270 19.35 -24.61 4.26
N ASN A 271 20.66 -24.46 4.42
CA ASN A 271 21.61 -25.55 4.22
C ASN A 271 21.31 -26.71 5.16
N GLN A 272 21.16 -26.44 6.46
CA GLN A 272 20.84 -27.46 7.46
C GLN A 272 19.47 -28.11 7.23
N LEU A 273 18.49 -27.35 6.70
CA LEU A 273 17.13 -27.84 6.50
C LEU A 273 16.95 -28.75 5.28
N TYR A 274 17.72 -28.52 4.21
CA TYR A 274 17.50 -29.20 2.93
C TYR A 274 18.70 -29.98 2.39
N ASN A 275 19.93 -29.65 2.80
CA ASN A 275 21.13 -30.35 2.37
C ASN A 275 21.36 -31.58 3.26
N PRO A 276 21.34 -32.81 2.70
CA PRO A 276 21.68 -34.02 3.45
C PRO A 276 23.12 -34.04 3.96
N ASN A 277 24.02 -33.23 3.41
CA ASN A 277 25.39 -33.08 3.88
C ASN A 277 25.73 -31.59 4.08
N PRO A 278 25.30 -30.97 5.20
CA PRO A 278 25.51 -29.55 5.46
C PRO A 278 26.98 -29.11 5.44
N GLU A 279 27.93 -30.01 5.76
CA GLU A 279 29.38 -29.76 5.71
C GLU A 279 29.91 -29.50 4.30
N LYS A 280 29.14 -29.86 3.26
CA LYS A 280 29.43 -29.56 1.86
C LYS A 280 28.25 -28.78 1.27
N PRO A 281 28.17 -27.46 1.50
CA PRO A 281 27.08 -26.63 1.01
C PRO A 281 26.89 -26.73 -0.50
N GLN A 282 25.62 -26.79 -0.92
CA GLN A 282 25.20 -26.77 -2.32
C GLN A 282 24.38 -25.52 -2.60
N ALA A 283 24.17 -25.19 -3.88
CA ALA A 283 23.30 -24.07 -4.20
C ALA A 283 21.84 -24.42 -3.84
N ILE A 284 21.16 -23.47 -3.23
CA ILE A 284 19.74 -23.56 -2.89
C ILE A 284 19.02 -22.42 -3.58
N LEU A 285 17.96 -22.72 -4.33
CA LEU A 285 17.20 -21.74 -5.09
C LEU A 285 15.69 -21.92 -4.83
N CYS A 286 15.02 -20.83 -4.50
CA CYS A 286 13.57 -20.71 -4.47
C CYS A 286 13.09 -20.11 -5.80
N ILE A 287 12.25 -20.84 -6.53
CA ILE A 287 11.74 -20.40 -7.84
C ILE A 287 10.24 -20.14 -7.74
N ASP A 288 9.82 -18.94 -8.15
CA ASP A 288 8.41 -18.55 -8.14
C ASP A 288 8.09 -17.54 -9.23
N GLY A 289 6.89 -17.65 -9.80
CA GLY A 289 6.37 -16.66 -10.74
C GLY A 289 5.66 -15.53 -10.02
N THR A 290 5.77 -14.31 -10.57
CA THR A 290 4.91 -13.19 -10.17
C THR A 290 4.17 -12.65 -11.38
N TYR A 291 2.95 -12.14 -11.17
CA TYR A 291 2.15 -11.60 -12.27
C TYR A 291 2.29 -10.09 -12.38
N ILE A 292 2.43 -9.59 -13.60
CA ILE A 292 2.36 -8.17 -13.93
C ILE A 292 1.15 -7.98 -14.84
N GLU A 293 0.24 -7.08 -14.44
CA GLU A 293 -0.93 -6.74 -15.24
C GLU A 293 -0.52 -5.85 -16.42
N ILE A 294 -1.01 -6.17 -17.61
CA ILE A 294 -0.77 -5.40 -18.82
C ILE A 294 -2.09 -4.89 -19.42
N ALA A 295 -2.00 -3.82 -20.19
CA ALA A 295 -3.12 -3.34 -20.98
C ALA A 295 -3.61 -4.40 -21.97
N THR A 296 -4.93 -4.43 -22.18
CA THR A 296 -5.54 -5.31 -23.17
C THR A 296 -5.06 -4.91 -24.55
N SER A 297 -4.52 -5.86 -25.29
CA SER A 297 -4.01 -5.64 -26.63
C SER A 297 -5.14 -5.73 -27.66
N SER A 298 -5.15 -4.82 -28.64
CA SER A 298 -6.00 -4.93 -29.84
C SER A 298 -5.61 -6.11 -30.73
N ASN A 299 -4.37 -6.61 -30.62
CA ASN A 299 -3.98 -7.88 -31.21
C ASN A 299 -4.63 -9.04 -30.42
N PHE A 300 -5.61 -9.71 -31.03
CA PHE A 300 -6.39 -10.77 -30.39
C PHE A 300 -5.56 -11.98 -29.96
N ARG A 301 -4.42 -12.26 -30.60
CA ARG A 301 -3.52 -13.32 -30.15
C ARG A 301 -2.89 -12.94 -28.81
N ILE A 302 -2.33 -11.73 -28.71
CA ILE A 302 -1.76 -11.22 -27.45
C ILE A 302 -2.85 -11.17 -26.37
N ALA A 303 -4.05 -10.70 -26.69
CA ALA A 303 -5.17 -10.67 -25.75
C ALA A 303 -5.49 -12.06 -25.20
N ARG A 304 -5.61 -13.08 -26.06
CA ARG A 304 -5.86 -14.48 -25.62
C ARG A 304 -4.72 -15.06 -24.79
N GLN A 305 -3.47 -14.83 -25.20
CA GLN A 305 -2.31 -15.43 -24.52
C GLN A 305 -1.99 -14.76 -23.18
N SER A 306 -2.24 -13.45 -23.07
CA SER A 306 -2.09 -12.73 -21.81
C SER A 306 -3.26 -12.92 -20.85
N TYR A 307 -4.44 -13.40 -21.29
CA TYR A 307 -5.57 -13.54 -20.38
C TYR A 307 -5.37 -14.72 -19.41
N CYS A 308 -5.32 -14.42 -18.10
CA CYS A 308 -5.20 -15.42 -17.04
C CYS A 308 -6.58 -15.81 -16.50
N MET A 309 -7.06 -17.01 -16.82
CA MET A 309 -8.36 -17.50 -16.36
C MET A 309 -8.51 -17.53 -14.83
N HIS A 310 -7.43 -17.79 -14.10
CA HIS A 310 -7.47 -17.88 -12.62
C HIS A 310 -7.59 -16.53 -11.93
N LYS A 311 -7.14 -15.46 -12.59
CA LYS A 311 -7.13 -14.10 -12.04
C LYS A 311 -8.11 -13.18 -12.73
N SER A 312 -8.61 -13.53 -13.91
CA SER A 312 -9.51 -12.75 -14.75
C SER A 312 -8.93 -11.40 -15.21
N TYR A 313 -7.61 -11.35 -15.44
CA TYR A 313 -6.89 -10.17 -15.94
C TYR A 313 -5.94 -10.55 -17.09
N HIS A 314 -5.51 -9.55 -17.87
CA HIS A 314 -4.40 -9.71 -18.81
C HIS A 314 -3.07 -9.58 -18.08
N LEU A 315 -2.36 -10.70 -17.93
CA LEU A 315 -1.15 -10.81 -17.16
C LEU A 315 0.01 -11.36 -18.02
N VAL A 316 1.21 -10.97 -17.63
CA VAL A 316 2.44 -11.67 -18.00
C VAL A 316 3.18 -12.04 -16.73
N LYS A 317 4.09 -13.00 -16.85
CA LYS A 317 4.72 -13.64 -15.69
C LYS A 317 6.23 -13.69 -15.85
N PRO A 318 7.00 -12.80 -15.21
CA PRO A 318 8.40 -13.07 -14.91
C PRO A 318 8.51 -14.19 -13.86
N ILE A 319 9.51 -15.06 -14.03
CA ILE A 319 9.88 -16.09 -13.06
C ILE A 319 11.14 -15.65 -12.34
N MET A 320 11.07 -15.58 -11.02
CA MET A 320 12.14 -15.12 -10.15
C MET A 320 12.86 -16.33 -9.58
N ILE A 321 14.19 -16.34 -9.69
CA ILE A 321 15.06 -17.35 -9.10
C ILE A 321 15.80 -16.66 -7.95
N VAL A 322 15.54 -17.07 -6.72
CA VAL A 322 15.93 -16.33 -5.52
C VAL A 322 16.66 -17.24 -4.53
N ALA A 323 17.73 -16.77 -3.92
CA ALA A 323 18.46 -17.49 -2.88
C ALA A 323 17.72 -17.46 -1.52
N PRO A 324 18.10 -18.29 -0.53
CA PRO A 324 17.47 -18.32 0.79
C PRO A 324 17.51 -17.01 1.58
N ASP A 325 18.41 -16.09 1.25
CA ASP A 325 18.51 -14.76 1.86
C ASP A 325 17.78 -13.66 1.04
N GLY A 326 17.07 -14.02 -0.02
CA GLY A 326 16.35 -13.07 -0.87
C GLY A 326 17.17 -12.43 -1.98
N TYR A 327 18.46 -12.77 -2.14
CA TYR A 327 19.23 -12.36 -3.32
C TYR A 327 18.59 -12.93 -4.58
N ILE A 328 18.34 -12.08 -5.58
CA ILE A 328 17.74 -12.50 -6.84
C ILE A 328 18.86 -13.01 -7.73
N PHE A 329 18.96 -14.32 -7.93
CA PHE A 329 19.97 -14.91 -8.80
C PHE A 329 19.73 -14.54 -10.26
N ASP A 330 18.52 -14.79 -10.79
CA ASP A 330 18.14 -14.41 -12.15
C ASP A 330 16.63 -14.22 -12.28
N VAL A 331 16.22 -13.60 -13.37
CA VAL A 331 14.81 -13.42 -13.75
C VAL A 331 14.58 -13.88 -15.17
N HIS A 332 13.66 -14.82 -15.30
CA HIS A 332 13.28 -15.42 -16.56
C HIS A 332 11.96 -14.82 -17.09
N GLY A 333 11.84 -14.77 -18.42
CA GLY A 333 10.68 -14.20 -19.10
C GLY A 333 10.73 -12.67 -19.27
N PRO A 334 9.57 -11.98 -19.28
CA PRO A 334 8.25 -12.48 -18.90
C PRO A 334 7.63 -13.43 -19.92
N TYR A 335 6.80 -14.35 -19.45
CA TYR A 335 5.99 -15.27 -20.27
C TYR A 335 4.53 -14.83 -20.30
N PHE A 336 3.80 -15.25 -21.33
CA PHE A 336 2.35 -15.17 -21.33
C PHE A 336 1.75 -16.02 -20.19
N SER A 337 0.55 -15.68 -19.71
CA SER A 337 -0.11 -16.39 -18.60
C SER A 337 -1.17 -17.39 -19.05
N ASP A 338 -1.19 -17.77 -20.33
CA ASP A 338 -2.07 -18.80 -20.86
C ASP A 338 -1.73 -20.20 -20.28
N SER A 339 -2.64 -21.14 -20.47
CA SER A 339 -2.48 -22.52 -19.97
C SER A 339 -1.30 -23.28 -20.60
N LYS A 340 -0.74 -22.79 -21.72
CA LYS A 340 0.45 -23.37 -22.35
C LYS A 340 1.72 -23.00 -21.59
N ASN A 341 1.76 -21.80 -21.01
CA ASN A 341 2.88 -21.26 -20.23
C ASN A 341 2.67 -21.47 -18.71
N ASN A 342 2.34 -22.70 -18.31
CA ASN A 342 2.30 -23.07 -16.90
C ASN A 342 3.71 -23.05 -16.28
N ASP A 343 3.80 -22.93 -14.96
CA ASP A 343 5.09 -22.76 -14.25
C ASP A 343 6.07 -23.91 -14.51
N ALA A 344 5.59 -25.15 -14.49
CA ALA A 344 6.42 -26.31 -14.76
C ALA A 344 7.00 -26.33 -16.17
N LYS A 345 6.20 -26.04 -17.20
CA LYS A 345 6.64 -26.01 -18.60
C LYS A 345 7.67 -24.92 -18.84
N ILE A 346 7.46 -23.74 -18.26
CA ILE A 346 8.44 -22.66 -18.34
C ILE A 346 9.78 -23.11 -17.75
N LEU A 347 9.78 -23.71 -16.56
CA LEU A 347 11.03 -24.17 -15.94
C LEU A 347 11.73 -25.25 -16.78
N ILE A 348 10.99 -26.20 -17.34
CA ILE A 348 11.54 -27.23 -18.23
C ILE A 348 12.16 -26.59 -19.47
N ASP A 349 11.44 -25.69 -20.15
CA ASP A 349 11.92 -25.01 -21.35
C ASP A 349 13.17 -24.18 -21.06
N GLU A 350 13.24 -23.51 -19.91
CA GLU A 350 14.38 -22.71 -19.50
C GLU A 350 15.63 -23.56 -19.20
N LEU A 351 15.45 -24.72 -18.56
CA LEU A 351 16.55 -25.67 -18.33
C LEU A 351 17.05 -26.30 -19.64
N GLN A 352 16.16 -26.53 -20.61
CA GLN A 352 16.50 -27.21 -21.87
C GLN A 352 17.11 -26.27 -22.92
N ARG A 353 16.54 -25.07 -23.07
CA ARG A 353 17.04 -24.09 -24.05
C ARG A 353 18.25 -23.34 -23.54
N ASP A 354 18.34 -23.19 -22.23
CA ASP A 354 19.45 -22.58 -21.51
C ASP A 354 19.91 -21.23 -22.07
N ILE A 355 18.95 -20.40 -22.51
CA ILE A 355 19.22 -19.13 -23.20
C ILE A 355 20.08 -18.18 -22.35
N ARG A 356 19.95 -18.27 -21.02
CA ARG A 356 20.65 -17.43 -20.05
C ARG A 356 21.75 -18.16 -19.27
N GLY A 357 22.04 -19.42 -19.58
CA GLY A 357 23.09 -20.19 -18.89
C GLY A 357 22.68 -20.74 -17.52
N PHE A 358 21.39 -20.71 -17.15
CA PHE A 358 20.90 -21.30 -15.89
C PHE A 358 21.07 -22.82 -15.83
N GLY A 359 20.77 -23.53 -16.92
CA GLY A 359 20.91 -24.98 -17.04
C GLY A 359 22.36 -25.44 -16.94
N GLN A 360 23.31 -24.67 -17.48
CA GLN A 360 24.75 -24.90 -17.31
C GLN A 360 25.25 -24.54 -15.90
N TRP A 361 24.65 -23.55 -15.25
CA TRP A 361 25.07 -23.07 -13.94
C TRP A 361 24.65 -24.02 -12.81
N ILE A 362 23.44 -24.59 -12.89
CA ILE A 362 22.90 -25.51 -11.89
C ILE A 362 23.54 -26.89 -12.01
N GLN A 363 23.88 -27.50 -10.88
CA GLN A 363 24.66 -28.74 -10.84
C GLN A 363 23.93 -29.88 -10.10
N GLU A 364 24.39 -31.10 -10.33
CA GLU A 364 23.96 -32.27 -9.57
C GLU A 364 24.17 -32.04 -8.06
N GLY A 365 23.16 -32.39 -7.26
CA GLY A 365 23.16 -32.19 -5.81
C GLY A 365 22.55 -30.87 -5.34
N ASP A 366 22.37 -29.89 -6.23
CA ASP A 366 21.70 -28.62 -5.93
C ASP A 366 20.24 -28.80 -5.52
N ILE A 367 19.70 -27.82 -4.80
CA ILE A 367 18.37 -27.89 -4.20
C ILE A 367 17.49 -26.80 -4.80
N VAL A 368 16.33 -27.19 -5.30
CA VAL A 368 15.33 -26.27 -5.86
C VAL A 368 14.04 -26.38 -5.07
N ILE A 369 13.57 -25.26 -4.54
CA ILE A 369 12.33 -25.14 -3.75
C ILE A 369 11.28 -24.43 -4.60
N VAL A 370 10.14 -25.08 -4.82
CA VAL A 370 9.11 -24.62 -5.75
C VAL A 370 7.71 -24.76 -5.16
N ASP A 371 6.72 -24.04 -5.73
CA ASP A 371 5.32 -24.31 -5.42
C ASP A 371 4.81 -25.58 -6.10
N TYR A 372 3.56 -25.93 -5.77
CA TYR A 372 2.89 -27.08 -6.39
C TYR A 372 2.64 -26.93 -7.90
N GLY A 373 2.63 -25.69 -8.42
CA GLY A 373 2.49 -25.39 -9.85
C GLY A 373 3.62 -26.00 -10.69
N TYR A 374 4.80 -26.21 -10.10
CA TYR A 374 5.96 -26.83 -10.74
C TYR A 374 5.97 -28.36 -10.74
N ARG A 375 4.93 -29.05 -10.23
CA ARG A 375 4.91 -30.52 -10.10
C ARG A 375 5.34 -31.30 -11.34
N GLU A 376 5.03 -30.81 -12.54
CA GLU A 376 5.35 -31.49 -13.80
C GLU A 376 6.85 -31.36 -14.18
N SER A 377 7.57 -30.43 -13.55
CA SER A 377 9.02 -30.24 -13.75
C SER A 377 9.89 -31.12 -12.86
N ILE A 378 9.31 -31.70 -11.80
CA ILE A 378 10.04 -32.51 -10.80
C ILE A 378 10.82 -33.67 -11.45
N PRO A 379 10.26 -34.47 -12.38
CA PRO A 379 11.02 -35.54 -13.02
C PRO A 379 12.21 -35.01 -13.83
N THR A 380 12.11 -33.83 -14.43
CA THR A 380 13.21 -33.20 -15.16
C THR A 380 14.31 -32.76 -14.21
N LEU A 381 13.97 -32.11 -13.09
CA LEU A 381 14.94 -31.74 -12.05
C LEU A 381 15.67 -32.97 -11.50
N GLN A 382 14.94 -34.04 -11.19
CA GLN A 382 15.52 -35.28 -10.68
C GLN A 382 16.48 -35.95 -11.68
N ARG A 383 16.16 -35.95 -12.97
CA ARG A 383 17.06 -36.45 -14.03
C ARG A 383 18.36 -35.66 -14.14
N LEU A 384 18.33 -34.38 -13.79
CA LEU A 384 19.52 -33.51 -13.71
C LEU A 384 20.28 -33.66 -12.38
N GLY A 385 19.87 -34.59 -11.51
CA GLY A 385 20.46 -34.76 -10.19
C GLY A 385 20.09 -33.65 -9.19
N ILE A 386 19.10 -32.81 -9.51
CA ILE A 386 18.65 -31.70 -8.66
C ILE A 386 17.62 -32.21 -7.65
N ARG A 387 17.82 -31.85 -6.37
CA ARG A 387 16.92 -32.17 -5.26
C ARG A 387 15.76 -31.17 -5.21
N ALA A 388 14.66 -31.51 -5.87
CA ALA A 388 13.46 -30.68 -5.86
C ALA A 388 12.65 -30.84 -4.55
N LYS A 389 12.24 -29.73 -3.94
CA LYS A 389 11.37 -29.64 -2.77
C LYS A 389 10.06 -28.95 -3.17
N ILE A 390 8.95 -29.67 -3.06
CA ILE A 390 7.60 -29.24 -3.47
C ILE A 390 6.58 -29.59 -2.38
N PRO A 391 5.62 -28.72 -2.05
CA PRO A 391 4.60 -29.05 -1.06
C PRO A 391 3.61 -30.08 -1.63
N ASN A 392 3.16 -31.01 -0.78
CA ASN A 392 2.08 -31.94 -1.07
C ASN A 392 0.71 -31.23 -1.04
N ILE A 393 -0.23 -31.72 -1.84
CA ILE A 393 -1.63 -31.30 -1.76
C ILE A 393 -2.51 -32.50 -1.46
N VAL A 394 -3.62 -32.23 -0.78
CA VAL A 394 -4.68 -33.20 -0.57
C VAL A 394 -5.28 -33.59 -1.92
N ARG A 395 -5.21 -34.88 -2.28
CA ARG A 395 -5.78 -35.44 -3.51
C ARG A 395 -7.26 -35.78 -3.31
N GLY A 396 -8.14 -34.78 -3.39
CA GLY A 396 -9.60 -35.00 -3.27
C GLY A 396 -10.42 -33.72 -3.16
N ARG A 397 -11.73 -33.82 -3.46
CA ARG A 397 -12.72 -32.73 -3.28
C ARG A 397 -13.36 -32.73 -1.89
N ALA A 398 -13.16 -33.78 -1.09
CA ALA A 398 -13.84 -33.93 0.19
C ALA A 398 -13.17 -33.07 1.28
N THR A 399 -14.01 -32.52 2.17
CA THR A 399 -13.60 -31.80 3.38
C THR A 399 -12.92 -32.69 4.43
N ARG A 400 -12.92 -34.02 4.21
CA ARG A 400 -12.35 -35.04 5.11
C ARG A 400 -10.95 -35.49 4.73
N ASP A 401 -10.46 -35.13 3.55
CA ASP A 401 -9.13 -35.54 3.13
C ASP A 401 -8.09 -34.58 3.76
N GLN A 402 -7.33 -35.09 4.72
CA GLN A 402 -6.28 -34.36 5.43
C GLN A 402 -4.91 -34.93 5.04
N LEU A 403 -3.88 -34.07 5.01
CA LEU A 403 -2.50 -34.54 4.85
C LEU A 403 -2.05 -35.33 6.09
N PRO A 404 -1.35 -36.46 5.92
CA PRO A 404 -0.64 -37.10 7.02
C PRO A 404 0.29 -36.13 7.75
N THR A 405 0.57 -36.37 9.04
CA THR A 405 1.42 -35.49 9.86
C THR A 405 2.77 -35.21 9.22
N GLU A 406 3.44 -36.24 8.68
CA GLU A 406 4.74 -36.10 8.01
C GLU A 406 4.65 -35.15 6.80
N GLU A 407 3.67 -35.35 5.92
CA GLU A 407 3.48 -34.49 4.74
C GLU A 407 3.10 -33.06 5.14
N ALA A 408 2.26 -32.91 6.16
CA ALA A 408 1.84 -31.59 6.66
C ALA A 408 3.02 -30.82 7.31
N ASN A 409 3.92 -31.53 8.00
CA ASN A 409 5.16 -30.99 8.55
C ASN A 409 6.15 -30.61 7.43
N ASN A 410 6.36 -31.49 6.45
CA ASN A 410 7.19 -31.22 5.27
C ASN A 410 6.70 -29.98 4.49
N ASN A 411 5.38 -29.84 4.33
CA ASN A 411 4.78 -28.64 3.75
C ASN A 411 5.10 -27.39 4.57
N ARG A 412 5.12 -27.49 5.91
CA ARG A 412 5.48 -26.34 6.74
C ARG A 412 6.93 -25.92 6.54
N LEU A 413 7.86 -26.88 6.46
CA LEU A 413 9.27 -26.62 6.16
C LEU A 413 9.42 -25.90 4.82
N ILE A 414 8.77 -26.40 3.77
CA ILE A 414 8.85 -25.81 2.42
C ILE A 414 8.24 -24.40 2.39
N THR A 415 7.05 -24.22 2.99
CA THR A 415 6.39 -22.90 3.04
C THR A 415 7.14 -21.89 3.89
N LYS A 416 7.92 -22.32 4.88
CA LYS A 416 8.79 -21.44 5.67
C LYS A 416 9.88 -20.80 4.80
N SER A 417 10.53 -21.57 3.92
CA SER A 417 11.61 -21.07 3.06
C SER A 417 11.10 -20.39 1.80
N ARG A 418 9.99 -20.88 1.20
CA ARG A 418 9.34 -20.23 0.07
C ARG A 418 8.90 -18.79 0.34
N TRP A 419 8.61 -18.45 1.60
CA TRP A 419 8.25 -17.09 1.97
C TRP A 419 9.27 -16.05 1.48
N VAL A 420 10.55 -16.40 1.35
CA VAL A 420 11.61 -15.50 0.89
C VAL A 420 11.36 -15.00 -0.53
N VAL A 421 11.03 -15.90 -1.48
CA VAL A 421 10.73 -15.49 -2.86
C VAL A 421 9.41 -14.73 -2.94
N GLU A 422 8.40 -15.10 -2.13
CA GLU A 422 7.13 -14.36 -2.03
C GLU A 422 7.34 -12.93 -1.49
N ALA A 423 8.20 -12.76 -0.49
CA ALA A 423 8.57 -11.47 0.06
C ALA A 423 9.35 -10.63 -0.96
N ARG A 424 10.27 -11.23 -1.73
CA ARG A 424 11.01 -10.52 -2.78
C ARG A 424 10.11 -10.11 -3.95
N ASN A 425 9.16 -10.96 -4.34
CA ASN A 425 8.09 -10.61 -5.28
C ASN A 425 7.25 -9.44 -4.78
N GLY A 426 6.97 -9.41 -3.47
CA GLY A 426 6.34 -8.26 -2.80
C GLY A 426 7.18 -6.99 -2.88
N HIS A 427 8.49 -7.07 -2.62
CA HIS A 427 9.43 -5.94 -2.70
C HIS A 427 9.50 -5.36 -4.12
N LEU A 428 9.54 -6.19 -5.16
CA LEU A 428 9.50 -5.71 -6.55
C LEU A 428 8.33 -4.75 -6.78
N LYS A 429 7.14 -5.10 -6.28
CA LYS A 429 5.91 -4.32 -6.47
C LYS A 429 5.76 -3.15 -5.49
N SER A 430 6.21 -3.30 -4.25
CA SER A 430 6.12 -2.24 -3.25
C SER A 430 7.19 -1.16 -3.46
N VAL A 431 8.38 -1.57 -3.93
CA VAL A 431 9.46 -0.65 -4.27
C VAL A 431 9.21 -0.01 -5.63
N PHE A 432 8.86 -0.79 -6.64
CA PHE A 432 8.60 -0.30 -7.99
C PHE A 432 7.12 -0.47 -8.33
N LYS A 433 6.32 0.54 -7.98
CA LYS A 433 4.87 0.54 -8.17
C LYS A 433 4.47 0.37 -9.63
N PHE A 434 5.37 0.65 -10.58
CA PHE A 434 5.18 0.33 -12.00
C PHE A 434 4.73 -1.12 -12.24
N PHE A 435 5.22 -2.09 -11.46
CA PHE A 435 4.81 -3.51 -11.59
C PHE A 435 3.62 -3.89 -10.71
N ALA A 436 3.17 -3.01 -9.82
CA ALA A 436 1.95 -3.19 -9.03
C ALA A 436 0.70 -2.68 -9.77
N HIS A 437 0.88 -1.76 -10.70
CA HIS A 437 -0.18 -1.18 -11.52
C HIS A 437 -0.24 -1.83 -12.91
N ARG A 438 -1.34 -1.57 -13.62
CA ARG A 438 -1.54 -2.02 -15.00
C ARG A 438 -0.55 -1.31 -15.94
N VAL A 439 0.34 -2.08 -16.58
CA VAL A 439 1.36 -1.57 -17.50
C VAL A 439 0.76 -1.28 -18.87
N GLU A 440 0.99 -0.07 -19.38
CA GLU A 440 0.53 0.33 -20.71
C GLU A 440 1.26 -0.39 -21.86
N SER A 441 0.54 -0.65 -22.95
CA SER A 441 1.02 -1.46 -24.09
C SER A 441 2.38 -1.04 -24.66
N HIS A 442 2.66 0.27 -24.71
CA HIS A 442 3.92 0.78 -25.25
C HIS A 442 5.13 0.44 -24.35
N ASN A 443 4.93 0.26 -23.05
CA ASN A 443 5.98 -0.16 -22.11
C ASN A 443 6.15 -1.69 -22.08
N CYS A 444 5.15 -2.46 -22.55
CA CYS A 444 5.21 -3.92 -22.56
C CYS A 444 6.34 -4.48 -23.45
N VAL A 445 6.74 -3.74 -24.49
CA VAL A 445 7.80 -4.16 -25.44
C VAL A 445 9.13 -4.44 -24.73
N HIS A 446 9.43 -3.67 -23.69
CA HIS A 446 10.69 -3.75 -22.93
C HIS A 446 10.50 -4.27 -21.51
N LEU A 447 9.35 -4.88 -21.21
CA LEU A 447 8.99 -5.22 -19.83
C LEU A 447 9.99 -6.20 -19.18
N GLY A 448 10.57 -7.12 -19.95
CA GLY A 448 11.61 -8.02 -19.44
C GLY A 448 12.84 -7.27 -18.92
N ASP A 449 13.36 -6.32 -19.69
CA ASP A 449 14.48 -5.49 -19.29
C ASP A 449 14.14 -4.64 -18.07
N LEU A 450 12.95 -4.04 -18.04
CA LEU A 450 12.52 -3.22 -16.91
C LEU A 450 12.46 -4.03 -15.61
N VAL A 451 11.93 -5.26 -15.65
CA VAL A 451 11.91 -6.15 -14.49
C VAL A 451 13.33 -6.53 -14.07
N ARG A 452 14.22 -6.86 -15.02
CA ARG A 452 15.62 -7.21 -14.73
C ARG A 452 16.39 -6.05 -14.12
N ILE A 453 16.23 -4.83 -14.64
CA ILE A 453 16.82 -3.61 -14.06
C ILE A 453 16.31 -3.40 -12.64
N ALA A 454 15.00 -3.50 -12.41
CA ALA A 454 14.42 -3.38 -11.07
C ALA A 454 14.96 -4.43 -10.10
N CYS A 455 15.12 -5.67 -10.54
CA CYS A 455 15.70 -6.74 -9.71
C CYS A 455 17.18 -6.51 -9.41
N ALA A 456 17.96 -6.02 -10.38
CA ALA A 456 19.35 -5.61 -10.17
C ALA A 456 19.45 -4.45 -9.17
N LEU A 457 18.54 -3.46 -9.22
CA LEU A 457 18.46 -2.37 -8.24
C LEU A 457 18.13 -2.88 -6.83
N LEU A 458 17.25 -3.87 -6.71
CA LEU A 458 16.97 -4.52 -5.43
C LEU A 458 18.20 -5.25 -4.90
N ASN A 459 18.98 -5.92 -5.75
CA ASN A 459 20.20 -6.62 -5.31
C ASN A 459 21.30 -5.66 -4.89
N ALA A 460 21.50 -4.57 -5.64
CA ALA A 460 22.59 -3.63 -5.39
C ALA A 460 22.34 -2.72 -4.16
N PHE A 461 21.08 -2.32 -3.93
CA PHE A 461 20.79 -1.21 -3.01
C PHE A 461 19.79 -1.53 -1.90
N HIS A 462 19.14 -2.69 -1.93
CA HIS A 462 18.19 -3.09 -0.89
C HIS A 462 18.72 -4.25 -0.07
N LEU A 463 18.41 -4.23 1.23
CA LEU A 463 18.86 -5.25 2.16
C LEU A 463 18.35 -6.66 1.76
N PRO A 464 19.14 -7.71 2.05
CA PRO A 464 18.69 -9.09 2.00
C PRO A 464 17.45 -9.32 2.88
N ILE A 465 16.69 -10.36 2.54
CA ILE A 465 15.58 -10.85 3.34
C ILE A 465 16.15 -11.76 4.43
N THR A 466 16.21 -11.26 5.66
CA THR A 466 16.67 -12.03 6.81
C THR A 466 15.50 -12.67 7.56
N MET A 467 15.77 -13.81 8.19
CA MET A 467 14.88 -14.45 9.16
C MET A 467 15.58 -14.47 10.52
N PRO A 468 15.54 -13.37 11.30
CA PRO A 468 16.20 -13.31 12.60
C PRO A 468 15.77 -14.47 13.50
N GLY A 469 16.73 -15.10 14.18
CA GLY A 469 16.51 -16.28 15.03
C GLY A 469 16.52 -17.63 14.30
N TYR A 470 16.47 -17.65 12.96
CA TYR A 470 16.52 -18.90 12.19
C TYR A 470 17.95 -19.20 11.75
N ASN A 471 18.64 -20.01 12.56
CA ASN A 471 20.01 -20.49 12.33
C ASN A 471 20.05 -22.02 12.15
N ALA A 472 21.24 -22.63 12.07
CA ALA A 472 21.36 -24.07 11.92
C ALA A 472 20.71 -24.86 13.08
N ASP A 473 20.80 -24.38 14.32
CA ASP A 473 20.21 -25.09 15.47
C ASP A 473 18.68 -25.04 15.45
N GLU A 474 18.11 -23.89 15.06
CA GLU A 474 16.67 -23.76 14.83
C GLU A 474 16.20 -24.69 13.71
N ALA A 475 17.00 -24.85 12.64
CA ALA A 475 16.69 -25.81 11.57
C ALA A 475 16.69 -27.26 12.09
N LYS A 476 17.66 -27.64 12.93
CA LYS A 476 17.72 -28.98 13.56
C LYS A 476 16.50 -29.21 14.45
N GLU A 477 16.11 -28.22 15.23
CA GLU A 477 14.92 -28.31 16.10
C GLU A 477 13.63 -28.44 15.27
N MET A 478 13.49 -27.65 14.21
CA MET A 478 12.38 -27.77 13.27
C MET A 478 12.29 -29.17 12.65
N LEU A 479 13.42 -29.75 12.25
CA LEU A 479 13.49 -31.12 11.72
C LEU A 479 13.12 -32.16 12.79
N ARG A 480 13.59 -31.97 14.04
CA ARG A 480 13.27 -32.84 15.18
C ARG A 480 11.77 -32.86 15.45
N ILE A 481 11.12 -31.69 15.50
CA ILE A 481 9.67 -31.56 15.68
C ILE A 481 8.91 -32.17 14.49
N ALA A 482 9.38 -31.90 13.26
CA ALA A 482 8.74 -32.39 12.04
C ALA A 482 8.72 -33.93 11.93
N ALA A 483 9.71 -34.60 12.54
CA ALA A 483 9.80 -36.06 12.58
C ALA A 483 8.86 -36.70 13.62
N GLN A 484 8.28 -35.93 14.54
CA GLN A 484 7.40 -36.47 15.57
C GLN A 484 5.99 -36.76 15.02
N PRO A 485 5.38 -37.89 15.40
CA PRO A 485 3.97 -38.14 15.13
C PRO A 485 3.10 -37.18 15.94
N ASN A 486 1.88 -36.91 15.45
CA ASN A 486 0.91 -36.12 16.22
C ASN A 486 0.18 -37.04 17.21
N HIS A 487 0.71 -37.11 18.43
CA HIS A 487 0.13 -37.94 19.50
C HIS A 487 -1.31 -37.53 19.87
N LEU A 488 -1.64 -36.24 19.83
CA LEU A 488 -3.01 -35.79 20.12
C LEU A 488 -3.99 -36.23 19.02
N MET A 489 -3.56 -36.22 17.75
CA MET A 489 -4.35 -36.76 16.65
C MET A 489 -4.62 -38.26 16.82
N GLN A 490 -3.58 -39.05 17.13
CA GLN A 490 -3.71 -40.48 17.40
C GLN A 490 -4.74 -40.72 18.51
N ARG A 491 -4.58 -40.00 19.62
CA ARG A 491 -5.49 -40.05 20.76
C ARG A 491 -6.93 -39.70 20.39
N VAL A 492 -7.14 -38.64 19.61
CA VAL A 492 -8.48 -38.22 19.17
C VAL A 492 -9.19 -39.31 18.37
N HIS A 493 -8.45 -40.05 17.55
CA HIS A 493 -8.99 -41.16 16.79
C HIS A 493 -9.22 -42.41 17.65
N ASP A 494 -8.26 -42.79 18.48
CA ASP A 494 -8.31 -43.99 19.33
C ASP A 494 -9.44 -43.90 20.37
N GLU A 495 -9.58 -42.74 21.03
CA GLU A 495 -10.60 -42.48 22.06
C GLU A 495 -11.93 -41.94 21.48
N ARG A 496 -12.03 -41.79 20.14
CA ARG A 496 -13.21 -41.25 19.43
C ARG A 496 -13.70 -39.89 19.96
N LEU A 497 -12.75 -39.01 20.28
CA LEU A 497 -12.97 -37.65 20.80
C LEU A 497 -13.61 -36.69 19.78
N GLU A 498 -13.75 -37.15 18.55
CA GLU A 498 -14.58 -36.61 17.46
C GLU A 498 -16.03 -36.39 17.90
N THR A 499 -16.56 -37.31 18.72
CA THR A 499 -17.98 -37.33 19.09
C THR A 499 -18.32 -36.29 20.15
N ARG A 500 -19.55 -35.77 20.10
CA ARG A 500 -20.05 -34.76 21.05
C ARG A 500 -20.76 -35.37 22.27
N ALA A 501 -20.36 -36.59 22.67
CA ALA A 501 -21.00 -37.30 23.76
C ALA A 501 -20.99 -36.43 25.04
N PRO A 502 -22.16 -36.13 25.64
CA PRO A 502 -22.24 -35.32 26.87
C PRO A 502 -21.50 -35.94 28.06
N THR A 503 -21.26 -37.25 28.00
CA THR A 503 -20.46 -38.02 28.96
C THR A 503 -18.96 -37.71 28.88
N GLN A 504 -18.46 -37.21 27.73
CA GLN A 504 -17.04 -36.92 27.52
C GLN A 504 -16.71 -35.43 27.63
N TRP A 505 -17.69 -34.57 27.32
CA TRP A 505 -17.47 -33.13 27.18
C TRP A 505 -18.44 -32.32 28.01
N PHE A 506 -17.97 -31.19 28.53
CA PHE A 506 -18.82 -30.19 29.15
C PHE A 506 -18.45 -28.78 28.67
N PRO A 507 -19.41 -27.84 28.59
CA PRO A 507 -19.14 -26.47 28.18
C PRO A 507 -18.19 -25.79 29.17
N MET A 508 -17.20 -25.08 28.65
CA MET A 508 -16.33 -24.21 29.45
C MET A 508 -17.11 -23.00 29.97
N THR A 509 -17.05 -22.76 31.29
CA THR A 509 -17.61 -21.57 31.96
C THR A 509 -16.50 -20.65 32.46
N SER A 510 -16.88 -19.46 32.95
CA SER A 510 -15.96 -18.47 33.51
C SER A 510 -15.04 -19.02 34.62
N ASP A 511 -15.47 -20.02 35.38
CA ASP A 511 -14.69 -20.61 36.48
C ASP A 511 -13.52 -21.47 35.99
N HIS A 512 -13.60 -21.99 34.77
CA HIS A 512 -12.55 -22.80 34.16
C HIS A 512 -11.51 -21.95 33.43
N LEU A 513 -11.87 -20.71 33.11
CA LEU A 513 -11.03 -19.80 32.35
C LEU A 513 -9.66 -19.50 33.00
N PRO A 514 -9.51 -19.40 34.33
CA PRO A 514 -8.20 -19.21 34.98
C PRO A 514 -7.24 -20.40 34.81
N ALA A 515 -7.75 -21.63 34.61
CA ALA A 515 -6.90 -22.81 34.45
C ALA A 515 -6.14 -22.83 33.11
N PHE A 516 -6.58 -22.08 32.11
CA PHE A 516 -5.88 -21.98 30.84
C PHE A 516 -4.65 -21.06 30.96
N PRO A 517 -3.47 -21.47 30.45
CA PRO A 517 -2.24 -20.71 30.63
C PRO A 517 -2.25 -19.36 29.91
N HIS A 518 -1.70 -18.33 30.58
CA HIS A 518 -1.42 -17.04 29.96
C HIS A 518 -0.21 -17.16 29.02
N LEU A 519 -0.39 -16.83 27.74
CA LEU A 519 0.57 -16.95 26.67
C LEU A 519 1.03 -15.58 26.18
N SER A 520 2.34 -15.37 26.09
CA SER A 520 2.87 -14.17 25.44
C SER A 520 2.66 -14.21 23.92
N LEU A 521 2.55 -13.02 23.30
CA LEU A 521 2.47 -12.92 21.85
C LEU A 521 3.74 -13.47 21.16
N GLN A 522 4.88 -13.40 21.84
CA GLN A 522 6.13 -13.98 21.34
C GLN A 522 6.05 -15.51 21.32
N TYR A 523 5.60 -16.14 22.41
CA TYR A 523 5.38 -17.59 22.45
C TYR A 523 4.46 -18.07 21.31
N LEU A 524 3.36 -17.35 21.06
CA LEU A 524 2.46 -17.69 19.96
C LEU A 524 3.13 -17.62 18.59
N ARG A 525 4.05 -16.66 18.37
CA ARG A 525 4.81 -16.52 17.11
C ARG A 525 5.82 -17.65 16.93
N ASP A 526 6.46 -18.05 18.02
CA ASP A 526 7.43 -19.14 18.05
C ASP A 526 6.70 -20.48 17.77
N LEU A 527 5.60 -20.72 18.48
CA LEU A 527 4.74 -21.90 18.28
C LEU A 527 4.21 -22.01 16.85
N THR A 528 3.90 -20.91 16.17
CA THR A 528 3.42 -20.92 14.77
C THR A 528 4.55 -20.90 13.73
N PHE A 529 5.81 -20.74 14.16
CA PHE A 529 6.98 -20.48 13.32
C PHE A 529 6.78 -19.29 12.37
N GLY A 530 6.01 -18.29 12.79
CA GLY A 530 5.76 -17.09 12.00
C GLY A 530 4.51 -16.29 12.35
N LYS A 531 4.53 -15.00 11.99
CA LYS A 531 3.49 -14.01 12.34
C LYS A 531 2.14 -14.18 11.63
N TYR A 532 2.07 -14.93 10.53
CA TYR A 532 0.88 -14.92 9.66
C TYR A 532 -0.36 -15.51 10.33
N GLN A 533 -0.23 -16.67 10.97
CA GLN A 533 -1.35 -17.33 11.65
C GLN A 533 -1.88 -16.48 12.82
N VAL A 534 -0.97 -15.89 13.59
CA VAL A 534 -1.31 -14.98 14.70
C VAL A 534 -2.02 -13.72 14.19
N LYS A 535 -1.55 -13.14 13.07
CA LYS A 535 -2.21 -11.96 12.45
C LYS A 535 -3.65 -12.23 12.00
N LEU A 536 -4.00 -13.46 11.67
CA LEU A 536 -5.36 -13.83 11.26
C LEU A 536 -6.29 -14.11 12.45
N ALA A 537 -5.75 -14.35 13.65
CA ALA A 537 -6.52 -14.74 14.82
C ALA A 537 -7.69 -13.78 15.14
N PRO A 538 -7.51 -12.44 15.16
CA PRO A 538 -8.60 -11.51 15.47
C PRO A 538 -9.80 -11.66 14.52
N ALA A 539 -9.53 -11.88 13.22
CA ALA A 539 -10.58 -12.03 12.22
C ALA A 539 -11.36 -13.35 12.38
N TYR A 540 -10.69 -14.44 12.77
CA TYR A 540 -11.37 -15.71 13.07
C TYR A 540 -12.25 -15.61 14.32
N VAL A 541 -11.77 -14.92 15.36
CA VAL A 541 -12.53 -14.69 16.59
C VAL A 541 -13.77 -13.85 16.29
N GLN A 542 -13.60 -12.75 15.55
CA GLN A 542 -14.69 -11.87 15.15
C GLN A 542 -15.73 -12.59 14.29
N ASP A 543 -15.33 -13.27 13.22
CA ASP A 543 -16.26 -14.00 12.33
C ASP A 543 -17.07 -15.04 13.11
N LYS A 544 -16.46 -15.70 14.10
CA LYS A 544 -17.18 -16.63 14.95
C LYS A 544 -18.16 -15.95 15.90
N ASN A 545 -17.75 -14.87 16.58
CA ASN A 545 -18.64 -14.11 17.47
C ASN A 545 -19.83 -13.53 16.71
N THR A 546 -19.61 -13.01 15.50
CA THR A 546 -20.69 -12.48 14.66
C THR A 546 -21.70 -13.55 14.24
N ARG A 547 -21.27 -14.79 14.01
CA ARG A 547 -22.15 -15.89 13.55
C ARG A 547 -22.85 -16.64 14.68
N ASP A 548 -22.12 -16.94 15.76
CA ASP A 548 -22.59 -17.81 16.83
C ASP A 548 -23.05 -17.01 18.07
N GLY A 549 -22.84 -15.69 18.09
CA GLY A 549 -23.06 -14.82 19.26
C GLY A 549 -21.97 -14.92 20.33
N GLU A 550 -21.40 -16.10 20.53
CA GLU A 550 -20.33 -16.35 21.51
C GLU A 550 -19.30 -17.38 21.05
N TYR A 551 -18.05 -17.23 21.51
CA TYR A 551 -16.98 -18.19 21.25
C TYR A 551 -17.05 -19.37 22.24
N ARG A 552 -17.76 -20.44 21.87
CA ARG A 552 -17.90 -21.65 22.70
C ARG A 552 -16.69 -22.59 22.65
N PHE A 553 -16.31 -23.09 23.83
CA PHE A 553 -15.29 -24.13 24.04
C PHE A 553 -15.87 -25.25 24.91
N ASP A 554 -15.44 -26.49 24.65
CA ASP A 554 -15.79 -27.65 25.48
C ASP A 554 -14.52 -28.21 26.14
N LEU A 555 -14.60 -28.61 27.41
CA LEU A 555 -13.53 -29.28 28.16
C LEU A 555 -13.83 -30.76 28.32
N SER A 556 -12.79 -31.59 28.36
CA SER A 556 -12.93 -33.03 28.63
C SER A 556 -13.23 -33.28 30.10
N ARG A 557 -14.19 -34.18 30.37
CA ARG A 557 -14.51 -34.65 31.74
C ARG A 557 -13.47 -35.62 32.29
N GLU A 558 -12.84 -36.39 31.41
CA GLU A 558 -11.93 -37.49 31.77
C GLU A 558 -10.46 -37.05 31.72
N SER A 559 -10.16 -35.97 30.99
CA SER A 559 -8.80 -35.54 30.71
C SER A 559 -8.61 -34.06 31.03
N PRO A 560 -8.10 -33.75 32.23
CA PRO A 560 -7.69 -32.39 32.57
C PRO A 560 -6.78 -31.79 31.49
N GLY A 561 -6.96 -30.50 31.22
CA GLY A 561 -6.18 -29.77 30.24
C GLY A 561 -6.48 -30.09 28.77
N LEU A 562 -7.59 -30.77 28.46
CA LEU A 562 -8.01 -31.05 27.08
C LEU A 562 -9.21 -30.19 26.67
N LEU A 563 -8.97 -29.30 25.71
CA LEU A 563 -9.97 -28.39 25.14
C LEU A 563 -10.36 -28.82 23.73
N ARG A 564 -11.64 -28.68 23.41
CA ARG A 564 -12.21 -28.80 22.07
C ARG A 564 -12.90 -27.52 21.63
N ALA A 565 -12.73 -27.14 20.37
CA ALA A 565 -13.45 -26.03 19.75
C ALA A 565 -13.88 -26.32 18.31
N GLN A 566 -14.72 -25.44 17.76
CA GLN A 566 -15.06 -25.44 16.33
C GLN A 566 -14.85 -24.04 15.74
N VAL A 567 -14.17 -23.98 14.60
CA VAL A 567 -13.85 -22.74 13.90
C VAL A 567 -14.32 -22.82 12.45
N TYR A 568 -14.87 -21.72 11.93
CA TYR A 568 -15.31 -21.63 10.54
C TYR A 568 -14.13 -21.54 9.56
N SER A 569 -14.31 -22.09 8.37
CA SER A 569 -13.43 -21.82 7.24
C SER A 569 -13.60 -20.36 6.80
N ARG A 570 -12.48 -19.66 6.63
CA ARG A 570 -12.49 -18.32 6.00
C ARG A 570 -12.83 -18.37 4.50
N HIS A 571 -12.74 -19.54 3.87
CA HIS A 571 -12.86 -19.68 2.41
C HIS A 571 -14.27 -20.06 1.97
N THR A 572 -15.06 -20.67 2.84
CA THR A 572 -16.41 -21.14 2.52
C THR A 572 -17.32 -20.93 3.73
N ARG A 573 -18.52 -20.39 3.50
CA ARG A 573 -19.47 -20.09 4.59
C ARG A 573 -19.87 -21.34 5.38
N ALA A 574 -20.00 -22.49 4.72
CA ALA A 574 -20.55 -23.71 5.30
C ALA A 574 -19.53 -24.59 6.06
N ALA A 575 -18.24 -24.53 5.73
CA ALA A 575 -17.27 -25.47 6.30
C ALA A 575 -16.87 -25.04 7.72
N LYS A 576 -16.95 -25.99 8.66
CA LYS A 576 -16.44 -25.86 10.04
C LYS A 576 -15.39 -26.95 10.28
N TYR A 577 -14.38 -26.63 11.07
CA TYR A 577 -13.35 -27.57 11.48
C TYR A 577 -13.40 -27.74 12.99
N GLN A 578 -13.45 -29.00 13.43
CA GLN A 578 -13.23 -29.33 14.83
C GLN A 578 -11.73 -29.34 15.13
N LEU A 579 -11.39 -28.92 16.34
CA LEU A 579 -10.01 -28.90 16.80
C LEU A 579 -9.92 -29.24 18.29
N TRP A 580 -8.74 -29.71 18.68
CA TRP A 580 -8.38 -30.08 20.04
C TRP A 580 -7.03 -29.47 20.40
N ILE A 581 -6.90 -29.05 21.66
CA ILE A 581 -5.69 -28.50 22.24
C ILE A 581 -5.50 -29.16 23.61
N GLN A 582 -4.35 -29.79 23.80
CA GLN A 582 -3.89 -30.26 25.11
C GLN A 582 -2.97 -29.19 25.70
N PHE A 583 -3.25 -28.76 26.93
CA PHE A 583 -2.50 -27.76 27.67
C PHE A 583 -2.25 -28.23 29.10
N HIS A 584 -1.29 -27.61 29.78
CA HIS A 584 -1.12 -27.76 31.22
C HIS A 584 -2.04 -26.80 31.95
N GLU A 585 -2.90 -27.31 32.82
CA GLU A 585 -3.73 -26.48 33.69
C GLU A 585 -2.84 -25.76 34.71
N VAL A 586 -3.08 -24.45 34.85
CA VAL A 586 -2.41 -23.63 35.86
C VAL A 586 -3.19 -23.73 37.17
N PRO A 587 -2.54 -24.00 38.32
CA PRO A 587 -3.20 -23.97 39.62
C PRO A 587 -3.91 -22.62 39.85
N PHE A 588 -5.09 -22.65 40.46
CA PHE A 588 -5.93 -21.45 40.65
C PHE A 588 -5.21 -20.31 41.39
N GLU A 589 -4.38 -20.66 42.37
CA GLU A 589 -3.58 -19.71 43.16
C GLU A 589 -2.53 -18.99 42.31
N GLU A 590 -1.91 -19.67 41.34
CA GLU A 590 -0.94 -19.09 40.39
C GLU A 590 -1.64 -18.29 39.28
N ALA A 591 -2.84 -18.70 38.87
CA ALA A 591 -3.63 -18.01 37.84
C ALA A 591 -4.13 -16.63 38.29
N LEU A 592 -4.30 -16.43 39.61
CA LEU A 592 -4.73 -15.15 40.21
C LEU A 592 -3.57 -14.16 40.43
N ALA A 593 -2.33 -14.63 40.47
CA ALA A 593 -1.14 -13.83 40.78
C ALA A 593 -0.64 -12.97 39.59
N GLY A 594 -1.58 -12.41 38.81
CA GLY A 594 -1.36 -11.74 37.53
C GLY A 594 -0.06 -10.94 37.36
N GLU A 595 0.49 -11.07 36.15
CA GLU A 595 1.53 -10.22 35.52
C GLU A 595 2.99 -10.29 36.00
N GLN A 596 3.34 -10.99 37.09
CA GLN A 596 4.73 -10.96 37.58
C GLN A 596 5.62 -12.17 37.23
N LEU A 597 5.09 -13.22 36.59
CA LEU A 597 5.89 -14.40 36.26
C LEU A 597 6.12 -14.54 34.74
N PRO A 598 7.39 -14.66 34.28
CA PRO A 598 7.69 -15.27 33.00
C PRO A 598 7.06 -16.66 32.99
N HIS A 599 6.31 -17.00 31.93
CA HIS A 599 5.71 -18.32 31.65
C HIS A 599 5.92 -19.37 32.77
N PRO A 600 4.94 -19.61 33.67
CA PRO A 600 5.14 -20.50 34.83
C PRO A 600 5.53 -21.94 34.43
N LEU A 601 5.34 -22.32 33.16
CA LEU A 601 5.74 -23.60 32.61
C LEU A 601 6.49 -23.41 31.28
N PRO A 602 7.66 -24.06 31.08
CA PRO A 602 8.45 -23.96 29.85
C PRO A 602 7.73 -24.54 28.61
N ASN A 603 6.62 -25.25 28.78
CA ASN A 603 5.78 -25.75 27.70
C ASN A 603 4.30 -25.78 28.12
N PRO A 604 3.56 -24.67 28.02
CA PRO A 604 2.17 -24.62 28.47
C PRO A 604 1.21 -25.37 27.53
N ILE A 605 1.56 -25.55 26.25
CA ILE A 605 0.73 -26.24 25.25
C ILE A 605 1.40 -27.55 24.83
N GLN A 606 0.79 -28.68 25.18
CA GLN A 606 1.36 -30.02 24.98
C GLN A 606 1.10 -30.61 23.60
N GLY A 607 0.02 -30.19 22.94
CA GLY A 607 -0.29 -30.68 21.60
C GLY A 607 -1.55 -30.05 21.03
N TRP A 608 -1.70 -30.16 19.71
CA TRP A 608 -2.88 -29.69 19.01
C TRP A 608 -3.21 -30.60 17.82
N TYR A 609 -4.48 -30.65 17.48
CA TYR A 609 -4.98 -31.31 16.29
C TYR A 609 -6.18 -30.53 15.74
N CYS A 610 -6.23 -30.32 14.43
CA CYS A 610 -7.37 -29.70 13.77
C CYS A 610 -7.71 -30.50 12.52
N GLN A 611 -9.00 -30.72 12.24
CA GLN A 611 -9.46 -31.47 11.06
C GLN A 611 -9.21 -30.75 9.72
N CYS A 612 -8.69 -29.52 9.71
CA CYS A 612 -8.39 -28.83 8.45
C CYS A 612 -7.27 -29.54 7.68
N LYS A 613 -7.14 -29.30 6.37
CA LYS A 613 -6.22 -30.00 5.45
C LYS A 613 -4.77 -30.14 5.93
N THR A 614 -4.25 -29.18 6.70
CA THR A 614 -2.87 -29.16 7.24
C THR A 614 -2.81 -29.28 8.76
N GLY A 615 -3.93 -29.56 9.42
CA GLY A 615 -4.07 -29.48 10.87
C GLY A 615 -3.54 -30.68 11.66
N ALA A 616 -3.06 -31.72 10.98
CA ALA A 616 -2.32 -32.84 11.55
C ALA A 616 -0.86 -32.53 11.91
N ARG A 617 -0.34 -31.37 11.47
CA ARG A 617 1.07 -30.99 11.68
C ARG A 617 1.40 -30.71 13.14
N THR A 618 2.59 -31.13 13.55
CA THR A 618 3.23 -30.81 14.85
C THR A 618 4.19 -29.62 14.72
N LEU A 619 4.73 -29.38 13.53
CA LEU A 619 5.57 -28.22 13.25
C LEU A 619 4.69 -27.02 12.88
N GLY A 620 4.60 -26.05 13.80
CA GLY A 620 3.68 -24.93 13.65
C GLY A 620 2.22 -25.31 13.85
N THR A 621 1.32 -24.34 13.84
CA THR A 621 -0.13 -24.58 13.99
C THR A 621 -0.92 -24.00 12.83
N CYS A 622 -2.07 -24.58 12.47
CA CYS A 622 -2.95 -23.94 11.47
C CYS A 622 -3.59 -22.66 12.05
N SER A 623 -4.12 -21.77 11.21
CA SER A 623 -4.73 -20.53 11.68
C SER A 623 -5.92 -20.75 12.64
N HIS A 624 -6.61 -21.90 12.55
CA HIS A 624 -7.69 -22.24 13.48
C HIS A 624 -7.16 -22.47 14.90
N ILE A 625 -6.13 -23.32 15.06
CA ILE A 625 -5.47 -23.54 16.37
C ILE A 625 -4.90 -22.22 16.89
N ALA A 626 -4.16 -21.48 16.05
CA ALA A 626 -3.58 -20.20 16.43
C ALA A 626 -4.65 -19.21 16.92
N SER A 627 -5.84 -19.19 16.33
CA SER A 627 -6.93 -18.31 16.75
C SER A 627 -7.47 -18.64 18.15
N VAL A 628 -7.59 -19.92 18.48
CA VAL A 628 -8.03 -20.37 19.82
C VAL A 628 -6.97 -20.06 20.86
N LEU A 629 -5.70 -20.40 20.59
CA LEU A 629 -4.59 -20.11 21.49
C LEU A 629 -4.40 -18.60 21.71
N TRP A 630 -4.53 -17.80 20.65
CA TRP A 630 -4.46 -16.35 20.75
C TRP A 630 -5.61 -15.78 21.59
N PHE A 631 -6.84 -16.26 21.40
CA PHE A 631 -7.98 -15.79 22.17
C PHE A 631 -7.86 -16.18 23.65
N MET A 632 -7.67 -17.48 23.91
CA MET A 632 -7.66 -18.07 25.26
C MET A 632 -6.43 -17.68 26.07
N GLY A 633 -5.26 -17.61 25.43
CA GLY A 633 -4.01 -17.38 26.12
C GLY A 633 -3.56 -15.93 26.13
N TRP A 634 -4.08 -15.04 25.29
CA TRP A 634 -3.55 -13.66 25.22
C TRP A 634 -4.66 -12.61 25.15
N ALA A 635 -5.58 -12.72 24.20
CA ALA A 635 -6.49 -11.64 23.85
C ALA A 635 -7.46 -11.28 24.99
N ARG A 636 -8.01 -12.28 25.68
CA ARG A 636 -8.94 -12.07 26.80
C ARG A 636 -8.32 -11.40 28.04
N HIS A 637 -6.99 -11.29 28.08
CA HIS A 637 -6.25 -10.62 29.14
C HIS A 637 -5.86 -9.17 28.75
N GLN A 638 -6.32 -8.68 27.59
CA GLN A 638 -6.04 -7.33 27.14
C GLN A 638 -7.24 -6.42 27.42
N ASP A 639 -7.00 -5.22 27.95
CA ASP A 639 -8.04 -4.21 28.19
C ASP A 639 -8.72 -3.75 26.89
N LYS A 640 -7.98 -3.75 25.78
CA LYS A 640 -8.46 -3.28 24.48
C LYS A 640 -7.96 -4.20 23.37
N LEU A 641 -8.91 -4.84 22.69
CA LEU A 641 -8.65 -5.58 21.47
C LEU A 641 -9.05 -4.76 20.26
N GLN A 642 -8.13 -4.59 19.30
CA GLN A 642 -8.47 -4.07 17.99
C GLN A 642 -9.10 -5.17 17.15
N ALA A 643 -10.42 -5.14 17.02
CA ALA A 643 -11.13 -5.97 16.05
C ALA A 643 -10.98 -5.38 14.64
N PRO A 644 -10.99 -6.21 13.57
CA PRO A 644 -11.10 -5.71 12.21
C PRO A 644 -12.33 -4.79 12.04
N SER A 645 -12.19 -3.72 11.26
CA SER A 645 -13.26 -2.73 11.11
C SER A 645 -14.49 -3.32 10.42
N HIS A 646 -15.68 -3.07 10.99
CA HIS A 646 -16.97 -3.32 10.33
C HIS A 646 -17.47 -2.13 9.51
N SER A 647 -16.76 -0.98 9.52
CA SER A 647 -17.25 0.27 8.92
C SER A 647 -17.66 0.13 7.45
N LEU A 648 -16.96 -0.71 6.69
CA LEU A 648 -17.26 -0.94 5.28
C LEU A 648 -18.63 -1.61 5.06
N LEU A 649 -19.09 -2.46 5.98
CA LEU A 649 -20.40 -3.12 5.87
C LEU A 649 -21.57 -2.14 5.99
N GLY A 650 -21.37 -1.00 6.67
CA GLY A 650 -22.37 0.06 6.77
C GLY A 650 -22.25 1.15 5.69
N ILE A 651 -21.18 1.14 4.89
CA ILE A 651 -20.93 2.14 3.84
C ILE A 651 -21.24 1.56 2.45
N ILE A 652 -21.00 0.27 2.26
CA ILE A 652 -21.19 -0.42 0.97
C ILE A 652 -22.52 -1.16 1.03
N ASP A 653 -23.48 -0.75 0.20
CA ASP A 653 -24.75 -1.47 0.09
C ASP A 653 -24.54 -2.91 -0.36
N ASP A 654 -25.13 -3.86 0.36
CA ASP A 654 -25.29 -5.23 -0.12
C ASP A 654 -26.62 -5.34 -0.87
N ALA A 655 -26.56 -5.56 -2.18
CA ALA A 655 -27.75 -5.69 -3.04
C ALA A 655 -28.69 -6.82 -2.58
N ALA A 656 -28.18 -7.85 -1.91
CA ALA A 656 -28.99 -8.93 -1.35
C ALA A 656 -29.77 -8.53 -0.08
N HIS A 657 -29.40 -7.39 0.52
CA HIS A 657 -29.95 -6.86 1.77
C HIS A 657 -30.43 -5.41 1.63
N ARG A 658 -30.76 -4.96 0.40
CA ARG A 658 -31.43 -3.67 0.21
C ARG A 658 -32.89 -3.83 0.62
N ASP A 659 -33.29 -3.10 1.66
CA ASP A 659 -34.70 -2.87 1.93
C ASP A 659 -35.33 -2.24 0.70
N ALA A 660 -36.43 -2.82 0.21
CA ALA A 660 -37.21 -2.18 -0.84
C ALA A 660 -37.68 -0.82 -0.30
N PRO A 661 -37.60 0.26 -1.09
CA PRO A 661 -38.26 1.50 -0.69
C PRO A 661 -39.73 1.16 -0.45
N GLU A 662 -40.24 1.53 0.72
CA GLU A 662 -41.68 1.51 0.97
C GLU A 662 -42.33 2.27 -0.19
N LEU A 663 -43.03 1.54 -1.05
CA LEU A 663 -43.90 2.14 -2.04
C LEU A 663 -44.94 2.91 -1.22
N PHE A 664 -44.85 4.23 -1.25
CA PHE A 664 -45.98 5.07 -0.88
C PHE A 664 -47.12 4.68 -1.82
N ASP A 665 -48.12 3.99 -1.28
CA ASP A 665 -49.43 3.83 -1.89
C ASP A 665 -50.06 5.23 -2.00
N ASP A 666 -49.69 5.97 -3.05
CA ASP A 666 -50.51 7.06 -3.56
C ASP A 666 -51.59 6.45 -4.47
N ALA A 667 -52.51 5.74 -3.84
CA ALA A 667 -53.78 5.38 -4.42
C ALA A 667 -54.85 5.59 -3.35
N ASP A 668 -55.35 6.83 -3.26
CA ASP A 668 -56.75 7.12 -3.00
C ASP A 668 -57.08 8.58 -3.42
N ASP A 669 -57.99 8.67 -4.40
CA ASP A 669 -59.03 9.70 -4.62
C ASP A 669 -58.70 11.18 -4.88
N ASN A 670 -58.50 11.52 -6.17
CA ASN A 670 -59.43 12.30 -7.04
C ASN A 670 -58.75 12.87 -8.30
#